data_AF-A0A2S7PPX7-F1
#
_entry.id   AF-A0A2S7PPX7-F1
#
_cell.length_a   1.000
_cell.length_b   1.000
_cell.length_c   1.000
_cell.angle_alpha   90.00
_cell.angle_beta   90.00
_cell.angle_gamma   90.00
#
_symmetry.space_group_name_H-M   'P 1'
#
loop_
_entity.id
_entity.type
_entity.pdbx_description
1 polymer ?
#
loop_
_entity_poly.entity_id
_entity_poly.type
_entity_poly.pdbx_seq_one_letter_code
_entity_poly.pdbx_strand_id
1 'polypeptide(L)'
;MVHSFSRLALTALSLSLSFTRSDARWSRTIAQRGVAGWAYVGCYSDNVGARTLTTNAATAGGVGALTVEICESTCQSLGYVLAGVEYSGECYCGNNFFNGGGPASDGEAGCNMKCNGNSSETCGGAGRLSVYDFKNATANLPTVTTSSISAPTNTGAPTGWKSLGCYNDTVGTRTLTTQIYSIAGNSMSVEACLSACISGGYRFSGVEYGSECYCDHQISNYGAPAGGCTMACAGNSTEFCGGSAAINVYNYTATTLPSTPTPTTSSAVVPSATITDLPKGWTYKGCWVDRALGRGSILANNLPNDVNMTVESCINNCISAGYNIAGMEYYTQCYCDSAIINLGALASSDSQCNTACGGNPTQMCGGGDRMSIYSNQTNVTVLSLPVTQNTSLPGNWKYMGCLTFPDNNTATNCLSLCSEYGYGAGGMEYSNECCELTFLDSYLCFDDLWFSYFPYLDIAFLSCDIFVALRPDEYGRFTDNPTLNSTDIGIVCGDVQDVINQGATIVSDSQCTNLCSGNRTQYCGGPDLISYYVWTGQPLDSWTFKTGNSAGSYQFLIGGPIIPLVSTVGINNKISFLEKFGTEPANNSTGAYELDLTLINNYTAAWRPMHVKTDVFCSAGLVLPDRLGRQINIGGWALPSTIGLRFYTPDGAPGKWSTNDWEENYNEVGLQTGRWYPSAMTMANGSILVVGGEVGSNGAAVPSLEIIPRPPGGNVLYCDYLARTDPYNLYPYLIVLPTGGIFIAYYNEARILDEVTLATKKVLPNIPAAVNNFLGGRTYPMEGTAVVMPQSAPYTDPLTFMVCGGSTPGPEIALDNCVSLQPEVAGANWTIERMPSKRVISSMVALPDGTFLILNGAQQGFAGFGLATSPNHNAVLYDPTKPLHNRMSVLANTTIDRLYHNEAVLLPDGRVLVTGSDPEDLRFTQEYRVEVFIPPYLMGGVKQPNVTLTNGDDFAYSDTITISVILYHGTPSSMRVSLMTAVSATHGNSFGQRTYFPSFSCTGSSTAADGGTKTTCSVQTPPNAHVYQPGWAMLYVLDNGTPSWGQWLRIGGDPGKIGLWPNFPDFTLPGMGPTPGAGGVKVQGNLTRKGV
;
A
#
# COMPACT_ATOMS: atom_id res chain seq x y z
N MET A 1 -49.85 21.01 -19.22
CA MET A 1 -51.00 21.85 -18.80
C MET A 1 -50.65 22.55 -17.48
N VAL A 2 -51.57 23.34 -16.92
CA VAL A 2 -51.30 24.32 -15.84
C VAL A 2 -51.21 23.69 -14.44
N HIS A 3 -50.53 24.42 -13.53
CA HIS A 3 -50.32 24.23 -12.09
C HIS A 3 -51.24 23.28 -11.28
N SER A 4 -50.68 22.73 -10.20
CA SER A 4 -51.04 23.17 -8.83
C SER A 4 -49.97 22.81 -7.79
N PHE A 5 -49.67 23.77 -6.89
CA PHE A 5 -48.98 23.55 -5.62
C PHE A 5 -50.04 23.45 -4.51
N SER A 6 -49.81 22.62 -3.50
CA SER A 6 -50.54 22.67 -2.22
C SER A 6 -49.57 22.50 -1.05
N ARG A 7 -49.56 23.46 -0.13
CA ARG A 7 -48.94 23.32 1.20
C ARG A 7 -50.00 22.89 2.21
N LEU A 8 -49.64 22.00 3.13
CA LEU A 8 -50.28 21.94 4.45
C LEU A 8 -49.20 22.04 5.54
N ALA A 9 -49.60 22.55 6.70
CA ALA A 9 -48.79 22.70 7.90
C ALA A 9 -49.70 22.65 9.14
N LEU A 10 -49.09 22.49 10.32
CA LEU A 10 -49.73 22.22 11.62
C LEU A 10 -50.37 20.81 11.70
N THR A 11 -50.42 20.14 12.86
CA THR A 11 -50.09 20.57 14.22
C THR A 11 -49.43 19.41 15.00
N ALA A 12 -48.46 19.70 15.87
CA ALA A 12 -47.93 18.72 16.82
C ALA A 12 -48.74 18.74 18.12
N LEU A 13 -49.15 17.57 18.61
CA LEU A 13 -49.79 17.39 19.93
C LEU A 13 -48.77 16.77 20.89
N SER A 14 -48.39 17.48 21.94
CA SER A 14 -47.46 16.99 22.96
C SER A 14 -48.22 16.28 24.09
N LEU A 15 -48.11 14.95 24.16
CA LEU A 15 -48.52 14.17 25.33
C LEU A 15 -47.32 13.99 26.26
N SER A 16 -47.38 14.61 27.44
CA SER A 16 -46.36 14.50 28.47
C SER A 16 -46.59 13.27 29.35
N LEU A 17 -45.76 12.23 29.21
CA LEU A 17 -45.54 11.26 30.30
C LEU A 17 -44.29 11.65 31.08
N SER A 18 -44.46 11.91 32.37
CA SER A 18 -43.37 12.23 33.29
C SER A 18 -42.80 10.97 33.93
N PHE A 19 -41.51 10.70 33.74
CA PHE A 19 -40.74 9.83 34.62
C PHE A 19 -39.68 10.66 35.34
N THR A 20 -39.69 10.60 36.67
CA THR A 20 -38.79 11.38 37.53
C THR A 20 -37.38 10.78 37.49
N ARG A 21 -36.45 11.46 36.80
CA ARG A 21 -35.03 11.13 36.84
C ARG A 21 -34.44 11.61 38.17
N SER A 22 -33.95 10.69 38.98
CA SER A 22 -33.17 11.02 40.19
C SER A 22 -31.76 11.51 39.80
N ASP A 23 -31.31 12.62 40.39
CA ASP A 23 -30.01 13.23 40.11
C ASP A 23 -28.82 12.43 40.66
N ALA A 24 -28.42 11.39 39.93
CA ALA A 24 -27.11 10.76 40.06
C ALA A 24 -26.13 11.43 39.09
N ARG A 25 -25.39 12.45 39.55
CA ARG A 25 -24.34 13.11 38.77
C ARG A 25 -23.12 12.20 38.59
N TRP A 26 -23.17 11.34 37.58
CA TRP A 26 -22.00 10.58 37.13
C TRP A 26 -21.06 11.50 36.35
N SER A 27 -20.09 12.09 37.05
CA SER A 27 -18.88 12.61 36.42
C SER A 27 -18.17 11.49 35.68
N ARG A 28 -18.05 11.57 34.35
CA ARG A 28 -17.18 10.68 33.58
C ARG A 28 -15.73 11.18 33.67
N THR A 29 -15.14 11.04 34.84
CA THR A 29 -13.68 10.98 34.96
C THR A 29 -13.24 9.66 34.31
N ILE A 30 -12.32 9.71 33.34
CA ILE A 30 -11.71 8.49 32.81
C ILE A 30 -10.79 7.95 33.90
N ALA A 31 -11.19 6.86 34.55
CA ALA A 31 -10.36 6.18 35.52
C ALA A 31 -9.27 5.39 34.77
N GLN A 32 -8.06 5.95 34.70
CA GLN A 32 -6.83 5.19 34.45
C GLN A 32 -6.83 3.98 35.39
N ARG A 33 -6.47 2.79 34.90
CA ARG A 33 -6.28 1.64 35.80
C ARG A 33 -4.95 1.81 36.53
N GLY A 34 -4.99 1.69 37.85
CA GLY A 34 -3.82 1.64 38.71
C GLY A 34 -3.84 0.41 39.60
N VAL A 35 -2.68 0.07 40.15
CA VAL A 35 -2.46 -1.00 41.13
C VAL A 35 -3.27 -0.72 42.39
N ALA A 36 -3.89 -1.75 42.96
CA ALA A 36 -4.85 -1.66 44.05
C ALA A 36 -4.35 -0.82 45.26
N GLY A 37 -4.80 0.44 45.32
CA GLY A 37 -4.48 1.40 46.38
C GLY A 37 -3.84 2.69 45.87
N TRP A 38 -3.37 2.76 44.63
CA TRP A 38 -2.97 4.01 43.98
C TRP A 38 -4.19 4.74 43.38
N ALA A 39 -4.10 6.06 43.25
CA ALA A 39 -5.13 6.90 42.64
C ALA A 39 -4.51 8.06 41.87
N TYR A 40 -5.02 8.35 40.66
CA TYR A 40 -4.58 9.48 39.86
C TYR A 40 -4.92 10.81 40.52
N VAL A 41 -3.94 11.71 40.63
CA VAL A 41 -4.04 13.02 41.28
C VAL A 41 -4.18 14.14 40.24
N GLY A 42 -3.61 13.96 39.03
CA GLY A 42 -3.68 14.90 37.92
C GLY A 42 -2.35 15.08 37.20
N CYS A 43 -2.35 15.98 36.22
CA CYS A 43 -1.16 16.42 35.51
C CYS A 43 -0.38 17.49 36.30
N TYR A 44 0.92 17.31 36.46
CA TYR A 44 1.82 18.18 37.21
C TYR A 44 2.91 18.73 36.30
N SER A 45 3.32 19.98 36.50
CA SER A 45 4.49 20.54 35.80
C SER A 45 5.78 19.87 36.29
N ASP A 46 6.66 19.53 35.36
CA ASP A 46 8.03 19.05 35.64
C ASP A 46 9.06 19.89 34.86
N ASN A 47 10.33 19.78 35.23
CA ASN A 47 11.46 20.46 34.62
C ASN A 47 12.69 19.55 34.66
N VAL A 48 13.28 19.26 33.50
CA VAL A 48 14.45 18.37 33.34
C VAL A 48 15.64 18.78 34.22
N GLY A 49 15.84 20.09 34.45
CA GLY A 49 16.89 20.61 35.33
C GLY A 49 16.51 20.73 36.81
N ALA A 50 15.24 20.49 37.16
CA ALA A 50 14.69 20.68 38.52
C ALA A 50 13.44 19.81 38.76
N ARG A 51 13.59 18.48 38.63
CA ARG A 51 12.49 17.49 38.68
C ARG A 51 11.55 17.66 39.89
N THR A 52 10.24 17.56 39.66
CA THR A 52 9.16 17.66 40.64
C THR A 52 9.08 16.40 41.51
N LEU A 53 9.33 15.22 40.93
CA LEU A 53 9.57 13.96 41.64
C LEU A 53 11.04 13.56 41.41
N THR A 54 11.84 13.50 42.48
CA THR A 54 13.31 13.53 42.37
C THR A 54 13.99 12.20 42.09
N THR A 55 13.26 11.08 42.09
CA THR A 55 13.85 9.74 41.92
C THR A 55 13.35 9.11 40.63
N ASN A 56 14.10 9.26 39.53
CA ASN A 56 13.90 8.44 38.34
C ASN A 56 14.13 6.97 38.72
N ALA A 57 13.18 6.09 38.41
CA ALA A 57 13.17 4.70 38.83
C ALA A 57 13.25 3.76 37.63
N ALA A 58 14.27 2.89 37.62
CA ALA A 58 14.42 1.86 36.61
C ALA A 58 13.30 0.81 36.73
N THR A 59 12.42 0.78 35.74
CA THR A 59 11.25 -0.10 35.68
C THR A 59 11.55 -1.45 35.06
N ALA A 60 10.77 -2.47 35.43
CA ALA A 60 10.87 -3.80 34.83
C ALA A 60 10.52 -3.75 33.32
N GLY A 61 11.44 -4.23 32.48
CA GLY A 61 11.33 -4.14 31.01
C GLY A 61 11.86 -2.84 30.40
N GLY A 62 12.23 -1.84 31.21
CA GLY A 62 12.79 -0.57 30.76
C GLY A 62 11.79 0.35 30.04
N VAL A 63 12.31 1.41 29.42
CA VAL A 63 11.51 2.53 28.89
C VAL A 63 10.48 2.12 27.83
N GLY A 64 10.75 1.06 27.06
CA GLY A 64 9.83 0.54 26.04
C GLY A 64 8.67 -0.29 26.60
N ALA A 65 8.76 -0.74 27.84
CA ALA A 65 7.74 -1.57 28.49
C ALA A 65 6.88 -0.80 29.52
N LEU A 66 7.07 0.51 29.67
CA LEU A 66 6.44 1.29 30.73
C LEU A 66 4.91 1.33 30.59
N THR A 67 4.20 0.92 31.64
CA THR A 67 2.78 1.25 31.90
C THR A 67 2.68 2.03 33.23
N VAL A 68 1.51 2.61 33.49
CA VAL A 68 1.16 3.23 34.77
C VAL A 68 1.37 2.24 35.93
N GLU A 69 0.86 1.01 35.82
CA GLU A 69 0.97 0.02 36.90
C GLU A 69 2.41 -0.43 37.13
N ILE A 70 3.24 -0.47 36.09
CA ILE A 70 4.67 -0.76 36.21
C ILE A 70 5.39 0.36 36.96
N CYS A 71 5.05 1.63 36.75
CA CYS A 71 5.62 2.73 37.54
C CYS A 71 5.11 2.71 38.99
N GLU A 72 3.80 2.60 39.21
CA GLU A 72 3.18 2.54 40.53
C GLU A 72 3.74 1.37 41.37
N SER A 73 3.84 0.17 40.80
CA SER A 73 4.40 -0.99 41.50
C SER A 73 5.91 -0.86 41.75
N THR A 74 6.67 -0.25 40.83
CA THR A 74 8.08 0.06 41.03
C THR A 74 8.25 1.04 42.20
N CYS A 75 7.56 2.17 42.19
CA CYS A 75 7.61 3.16 43.27
C CYS A 75 7.13 2.59 44.62
N GLN A 76 6.10 1.75 44.62
CA GLN A 76 5.63 1.03 45.81
C GLN A 76 6.71 0.08 46.37
N SER A 77 7.39 -0.67 45.51
CA SER A 77 8.46 -1.60 45.92
C SER A 77 9.68 -0.88 46.51
N LEU A 78 9.94 0.35 46.03
CA LEU A 78 10.98 1.25 46.53
C LEU A 78 10.55 2.04 47.78
N GLY A 79 9.30 1.89 48.25
CA GLY A 79 8.80 2.51 49.48
C GLY A 79 8.33 3.98 49.33
N TYR A 80 8.03 4.42 48.11
CA TYR A 80 7.51 5.76 47.82
C TYR A 80 5.97 5.80 47.80
N VAL A 81 5.38 6.93 48.18
CA VAL A 81 3.91 7.16 48.17
C VAL A 81 3.41 7.99 46.98
N LEU A 82 4.32 8.57 46.19
CA LEU A 82 4.03 9.20 44.90
C LEU A 82 4.75 8.46 43.78
N ALA A 83 4.03 8.25 42.68
CA ALA A 83 4.52 7.79 41.40
C ALA A 83 4.10 8.81 40.33
N GLY A 84 4.94 9.04 39.32
CA GLY A 84 4.63 9.91 38.21
C GLY A 84 5.30 9.42 36.94
N VAL A 85 4.55 9.37 35.86
CA VAL A 85 5.02 8.93 34.54
C VAL A 85 5.14 10.12 33.60
N GLU A 86 6.23 10.16 32.82
CA GLU A 86 6.57 11.24 31.90
C GLU A 86 7.07 10.69 30.56
N TYR A 87 6.93 11.49 29.50
CA TYR A 87 7.57 11.31 28.19
C TYR A 87 7.47 9.88 27.62
N SER A 88 6.28 9.26 27.75
CA SER A 88 5.95 7.90 27.31
C SER A 88 6.68 6.74 27.99
N GLY A 89 7.91 6.94 28.48
CA GLY A 89 8.83 5.88 28.93
C GLY A 89 9.59 6.16 30.23
N GLU A 90 9.40 7.31 30.87
CA GLU A 90 10.07 7.65 32.13
C GLU A 90 9.14 7.46 33.35
N CYS A 91 9.70 6.92 34.45
CA CYS A 91 9.01 6.75 35.73
C CYS A 91 9.77 7.47 36.84
N TYR A 92 9.06 8.25 37.64
CA TYR A 92 9.58 9.02 38.76
C TYR A 92 8.82 8.71 40.05
N CYS A 93 9.55 8.54 41.14
CA CYS A 93 9.00 8.26 42.46
C CYS A 93 9.32 9.40 43.44
N GLY A 94 8.50 9.55 44.48
CA GLY A 94 8.74 10.51 45.54
C GLY A 94 7.85 10.34 46.77
N ASN A 95 8.11 11.15 47.79
CA ASN A 95 7.28 11.25 49.01
C ASN A 95 6.75 12.68 49.27
N ASN A 96 7.23 13.65 48.48
CA ASN A 96 6.80 15.05 48.45
C ASN A 96 7.05 15.58 47.02
N PHE A 97 6.42 16.69 46.66
CA PHE A 97 6.77 17.46 45.46
C PHE A 97 7.90 18.44 45.77
N PHE A 98 8.85 18.60 44.85
CA PHE A 98 10.01 19.49 44.98
C PHE A 98 9.99 20.60 43.93
N ASN A 99 10.91 21.58 44.05
CA ASN A 99 11.20 22.59 43.03
C ASN A 99 10.02 23.49 42.58
N GLY A 100 8.97 23.60 43.41
CA GLY A 100 7.75 24.33 43.07
C GLY A 100 6.74 23.51 42.25
N GLY A 101 7.01 22.23 42.05
CA GLY A 101 6.15 21.28 41.37
C GLY A 101 4.75 21.21 41.98
N GLY A 102 3.75 21.25 41.12
CA GLY A 102 2.33 21.28 41.45
C GLY A 102 1.48 21.03 40.20
N PRO A 103 0.14 21.00 40.34
CA PRO A 103 -0.77 20.80 39.21
C PRO A 103 -0.48 21.80 38.09
N ALA A 104 -0.39 21.30 36.86
CA ALA A 104 0.01 22.09 35.71
C ALA A 104 -1.02 23.20 35.43
N SER A 105 -0.56 24.40 35.06
CA SER A 105 -1.45 25.57 34.88
C SER A 105 -2.32 25.49 33.62
N ASP A 106 -1.98 24.57 32.71
CA ASP A 106 -2.78 24.14 31.56
C ASP A 106 -3.64 22.89 31.85
N GLY A 107 -3.60 22.37 33.09
CA GLY A 107 -4.31 21.16 33.50
C GLY A 107 -3.82 19.92 32.77
N GLU A 108 -4.75 19.02 32.44
CA GLU A 108 -4.42 17.75 31.78
C GLU A 108 -3.90 17.91 30.33
N ALA A 109 -3.99 19.10 29.72
CA ALA A 109 -3.65 19.32 28.31
C ALA A 109 -2.18 18.99 27.97
N GLY A 110 -1.27 19.16 28.94
CA GLY A 110 0.15 18.82 28.79
C GLY A 110 0.47 17.35 29.04
N CYS A 111 -0.41 16.58 29.69
CA CYS A 111 -0.25 15.14 29.91
C CYS A 111 -0.99 14.37 28.81
N ASN A 112 -0.41 14.31 27.62
CA ASN A 112 -1.04 13.77 26.41
C ASN A 112 -0.25 12.62 25.75
N MET A 113 0.95 12.30 26.23
CA MET A 113 1.80 11.24 25.69
C MET A 113 1.34 9.86 26.16
N LYS A 114 1.46 8.87 25.27
CA LYS A 114 0.99 7.50 25.48
C LYS A 114 2.05 6.63 26.11
N CYS A 115 1.69 5.74 27.05
CA CYS A 115 2.66 4.84 27.67
C CYS A 115 3.21 3.84 26.65
N ASN A 116 4.54 3.68 26.59
CA ASN A 116 5.19 2.80 25.60
C ASN A 116 4.73 1.33 25.71
N GLY A 117 4.51 0.84 26.93
CA GLY A 117 4.00 -0.51 27.19
C GLY A 117 2.48 -0.65 27.06
N ASN A 118 1.71 0.45 27.04
CA ASN A 118 0.27 0.43 26.80
C ASN A 118 -0.26 1.76 26.25
N SER A 119 -0.53 1.83 24.94
CA SER A 119 -1.07 3.02 24.28
C SER A 119 -2.50 3.40 24.72
N SER A 120 -3.19 2.57 25.51
CA SER A 120 -4.47 2.92 26.12
C SER A 120 -4.33 3.94 27.26
N GLU A 121 -3.20 3.93 27.97
CA GLU A 121 -2.92 4.78 29.14
C GLU A 121 -2.29 6.14 28.75
N THR A 122 -2.00 6.97 29.76
CA THR A 122 -1.31 8.25 29.59
C THR A 122 -0.07 8.31 30.48
N CYS A 123 1.09 8.51 29.88
CA CYS A 123 2.39 8.64 30.56
C CYS A 123 2.95 10.06 30.43
N GLY A 124 2.20 11.02 30.99
CA GLY A 124 2.61 12.42 31.09
C GLY A 124 2.79 13.11 29.73
N GLY A 125 3.83 13.93 29.62
CA GLY A 125 4.21 14.68 28.42
C GLY A 125 5.57 15.36 28.61
N ALA A 126 5.99 16.23 27.69
CA ALA A 126 7.26 16.94 27.82
C ALA A 126 7.21 18.01 28.94
N GLY A 127 7.92 17.78 30.05
CA GLY A 127 7.86 18.65 31.24
C GLY A 127 6.53 18.52 31.99
N ARG A 128 5.92 17.33 31.98
CA ARG A 128 4.56 17.07 32.47
C ARG A 128 4.43 15.65 33.04
N LEU A 129 4.36 15.52 34.35
CA LEU A 129 4.13 14.24 35.05
C LEU A 129 2.64 13.96 35.20
N SER A 130 2.17 12.79 34.75
CA SER A 130 0.90 12.24 35.22
C SER A 130 1.13 11.57 36.57
N VAL A 131 0.60 12.14 37.66
CA VAL A 131 0.92 11.77 39.04
C VAL A 131 -0.16 10.93 39.73
N TYR A 132 0.28 9.94 40.51
CA TYR A 132 -0.52 8.99 41.26
C TYR A 132 -0.07 8.96 42.74
N ASP A 133 -1.03 8.87 43.68
CA ASP A 133 -0.79 8.82 45.15
C ASP A 133 -1.26 7.48 45.73
N PHE A 134 -0.40 6.82 46.52
CA PHE A 134 -0.72 5.59 47.23
C PHE A 134 -1.53 5.84 48.52
N LYS A 135 -2.80 5.44 48.48
CA LYS A 135 -3.78 5.52 49.57
C LYS A 135 -4.08 6.95 50.04
N ASN A 136 -3.90 7.94 49.16
CA ASN A 136 -4.17 9.35 49.43
C ASN A 136 -3.30 9.88 50.60
N ALA A 137 -2.04 9.43 50.65
CA ALA A 137 -1.07 9.74 51.69
C ALA A 137 -0.79 11.24 51.80
N THR A 138 -0.84 11.98 50.68
CA THR A 138 -0.66 13.44 50.68
C THR A 138 -1.74 14.17 51.48
N ALA A 139 -2.94 13.59 51.65
CA ALA A 139 -4.03 14.19 52.43
C ALA A 139 -3.75 14.27 53.95
N ASN A 140 -2.65 13.66 54.44
CA ASN A 140 -2.18 13.78 55.82
C ASN A 140 -0.85 14.55 55.96
N LEU A 141 -0.30 15.12 54.88
CA LEU A 141 0.90 15.95 54.97
C LEU A 141 0.54 17.35 55.51
N PRO A 142 1.28 17.86 56.53
CA PRO A 142 0.96 19.15 57.13
C PRO A 142 1.21 20.30 56.15
N THR A 143 0.24 21.21 56.02
CA THR A 143 0.34 22.40 55.16
C THR A 143 1.37 23.38 55.71
N VAL A 144 2.63 23.25 55.29
CA VAL A 144 3.71 24.14 55.75
C VAL A 144 3.50 25.53 55.17
N THR A 145 3.18 26.48 56.05
CA THR A 145 2.93 27.88 55.73
C THR A 145 4.16 28.58 55.15
N THR A 146 3.89 29.50 54.22
CA THR A 146 4.86 30.43 53.61
C THR A 146 5.90 30.95 54.61
N SER A 147 7.17 30.66 54.36
CA SER A 147 8.32 31.33 54.97
C SER A 147 9.22 31.85 53.87
N SER A 148 9.44 33.17 53.81
CA SER A 148 10.18 33.83 52.75
C SER A 148 11.68 33.51 52.84
N ILE A 149 12.18 32.71 51.90
CA ILE A 149 13.62 32.58 51.65
C ILE A 149 14.01 33.72 50.68
N SER A 150 15.12 34.40 50.99
CA SER A 150 15.60 35.57 50.23
C SER A 150 15.92 35.22 48.77
N ALA A 151 15.67 36.14 47.85
CA ALA A 151 16.15 36.03 46.48
C ALA A 151 17.69 36.00 46.41
N PRO A 152 18.32 35.32 45.43
CA PRO A 152 19.77 35.29 45.29
C PRO A 152 20.36 36.68 45.04
N THR A 153 21.55 36.96 45.59
CA THR A 153 22.18 38.30 45.53
C THR A 153 23.62 38.23 45.01
N ASN A 154 23.94 39.04 44.00
CA ASN A 154 25.30 39.15 43.40
C ASN A 154 26.33 39.89 44.30
N THR A 155 26.29 39.70 45.62
CA THR A 155 27.00 40.53 46.61
C THR A 155 27.80 39.70 47.63
N GLY A 156 28.85 39.02 47.17
CA GLY A 156 29.66 38.18 48.07
C GLY A 156 30.95 37.56 47.49
N ALA A 157 31.59 38.16 46.48
CA ALA A 157 32.79 37.57 45.87
C ALA A 157 33.91 37.29 46.91
N PRO A 158 34.47 36.07 46.96
CA PRO A 158 35.50 35.69 47.93
C PRO A 158 36.75 36.58 47.92
N THR A 159 37.41 36.70 49.07
CA THR A 159 38.56 37.60 49.30
C THR A 159 39.67 37.43 48.27
N GLY A 160 39.79 38.41 47.37
CA GLY A 160 40.76 38.42 46.27
C GLY A 160 40.12 38.44 44.88
N TRP A 161 38.84 38.07 44.76
CA TRP A 161 38.08 38.18 43.52
C TRP A 161 37.13 39.38 43.54
N LYS A 162 36.86 39.95 42.35
CA LYS A 162 35.83 40.96 42.14
C LYS A 162 34.88 40.47 41.05
N SER A 163 33.58 40.38 41.35
CA SER A 163 32.56 40.21 40.31
C SER A 163 32.54 41.44 39.39
N LEU A 164 32.49 41.18 38.09
CA LEU A 164 32.24 42.18 37.05
C LEU A 164 30.76 42.17 36.62
N GLY A 165 29.98 41.20 37.10
CA GLY A 165 28.58 41.01 36.76
C GLY A 165 28.37 40.18 35.50
N CYS A 166 27.17 40.27 34.95
CA CYS A 166 26.76 39.50 33.79
C CYS A 166 27.32 40.08 32.48
N TYR A 167 27.81 39.21 31.60
CA TYR A 167 28.29 39.52 30.26
C TYR A 167 27.52 38.70 29.23
N ASN A 168 27.42 39.20 28.00
CA ASN A 168 26.88 38.40 26.90
C ASN A 168 27.81 37.22 26.61
N ASP A 169 27.25 36.08 26.23
CA ASP A 169 28.02 34.94 25.76
C ASP A 169 27.24 34.16 24.69
N THR A 170 27.92 33.47 23.77
CA THR A 170 27.26 32.55 22.85
C THR A 170 28.15 31.36 22.50
N VAL A 171 27.53 30.21 22.23
CA VAL A 171 28.22 28.98 21.81
C VAL A 171 29.10 29.15 20.56
N GLY A 172 28.80 30.13 19.69
CA GLY A 172 29.59 30.44 18.50
C GLY A 172 30.76 31.42 18.73
N THR A 173 30.70 32.25 19.77
CA THR A 173 31.74 33.26 20.09
C THR A 173 31.88 33.41 21.61
N ARG A 174 32.57 32.47 22.26
CA ARG A 174 32.68 32.42 23.73
C ARG A 174 33.45 33.61 24.33
N THR A 175 32.88 34.25 25.35
CA THR A 175 33.42 35.43 26.07
C THR A 175 34.59 35.10 26.99
N LEU A 176 34.61 33.90 27.57
CA LEU A 176 35.78 33.27 28.21
C LEU A 176 36.02 31.92 27.53
N THR A 177 37.22 31.65 27.06
CA THR A 177 37.42 30.60 26.04
C THR A 177 37.79 29.21 26.57
N THR A 178 38.28 29.09 27.82
CA THR A 178 38.75 27.80 28.37
C THR A 178 37.71 27.20 29.31
N GLN A 179 36.96 26.18 28.86
CA GLN A 179 35.99 25.49 29.71
C GLN A 179 36.69 24.53 30.70
N ILE A 180 36.17 24.44 31.93
CA ILE A 180 36.67 23.59 33.01
C ILE A 180 35.68 22.47 33.30
N TYR A 181 36.00 21.26 32.81
CA TYR A 181 35.20 20.04 33.01
C TYR A 181 35.56 19.25 34.28
N SER A 182 36.53 19.70 35.09
CA SER A 182 36.93 19.03 36.33
C SER A 182 35.99 19.26 37.51
N ILE A 183 34.94 20.08 37.32
CA ILE A 183 33.84 20.27 38.25
C ILE A 183 32.62 19.55 37.67
N ALA A 184 32.07 18.56 38.37
CA ALA A 184 30.85 17.90 37.93
C ALA A 184 29.68 18.91 37.91
N GLY A 185 28.85 18.89 36.86
CA GLY A 185 27.83 19.94 36.65
C GLY A 185 26.83 20.10 37.80
N ASN A 186 26.49 19.01 38.50
CA ASN A 186 25.64 19.02 39.70
C ASN A 186 26.31 19.61 40.96
N SER A 187 27.60 19.88 40.90
CA SER A 187 28.46 20.37 41.99
C SER A 187 29.00 21.78 41.69
N MET A 188 28.49 22.45 40.65
CA MET A 188 28.95 23.77 40.23
C MET A 188 28.49 24.86 41.20
N SER A 189 29.45 25.62 41.74
CA SER A 189 29.22 26.88 42.47
C SER A 189 30.20 27.95 42.00
N VAL A 190 29.99 29.20 42.41
CA VAL A 190 30.94 30.28 42.11
C VAL A 190 32.32 29.94 42.69
N GLU A 191 32.42 29.55 43.96
CA GLU A 191 33.70 29.21 44.62
C GLU A 191 34.42 28.06 43.93
N ALA A 192 33.69 27.04 43.47
CA ALA A 192 34.28 25.91 42.75
C ALA A 192 34.97 26.40 41.46
N CYS A 193 34.28 27.21 40.67
CA CYS A 193 34.83 27.76 39.42
C CYS A 193 35.97 28.76 39.67
N LEU A 194 35.82 29.67 40.65
CA LEU A 194 36.88 30.61 41.04
C LEU A 194 38.15 29.87 41.51
N SER A 195 37.99 28.80 42.29
CA SER A 195 39.07 27.96 42.80
C SER A 195 39.79 27.19 41.69
N ALA A 196 39.04 26.62 40.73
CA ALA A 196 39.62 25.95 39.57
C ALA A 196 40.37 26.93 38.65
N CYS A 197 39.79 28.09 38.33
CA CYS A 197 40.43 29.08 37.48
C CYS A 197 41.72 29.64 38.10
N ILE A 198 41.75 29.95 39.40
CA ILE A 198 42.99 30.45 40.04
C ILE A 198 44.06 29.35 40.15
N SER A 199 43.65 28.09 40.30
CA SER A 199 44.56 26.93 40.30
C SER A 199 45.15 26.66 38.91
N GLY A 200 44.41 26.96 37.83
CA GLY A 200 44.92 27.01 36.45
C GLY A 200 45.78 28.24 36.12
N GLY A 201 45.90 29.21 37.02
CA GLY A 201 46.64 30.46 36.80
C GLY A 201 45.87 31.51 35.97
N TYR A 202 44.57 31.33 35.76
CA TYR A 202 43.73 32.26 34.98
C TYR A 202 43.36 33.51 35.78
N ARG A 203 43.12 34.62 35.08
CA ARG A 203 42.76 35.91 35.71
C ARG A 203 41.26 36.13 35.79
N PHE A 204 40.53 35.61 34.81
CA PHE A 204 39.08 35.69 34.71
C PHE A 204 38.49 34.30 34.90
N SER A 205 37.32 34.30 35.52
CA SER A 205 36.49 33.14 35.77
C SER A 205 35.06 33.53 35.48
N GLY A 206 34.26 32.64 34.92
CA GLY A 206 32.85 32.87 34.68
C GLY A 206 32.06 31.59 34.70
N VAL A 207 30.82 31.68 35.17
CA VAL A 207 29.90 30.55 35.30
C VAL A 207 28.69 30.75 34.39
N GLU A 208 28.30 29.70 33.69
CA GLU A 208 27.19 29.69 32.73
C GLU A 208 26.25 28.49 32.92
N TYR A 209 25.05 28.58 32.33
CA TYR A 209 24.04 27.51 32.21
C TYR A 209 23.74 26.73 33.51
N GLY A 210 23.86 27.39 34.67
CA GLY A 210 23.71 26.78 36.00
C GLY A 210 24.80 25.78 36.41
N SER A 211 25.61 25.28 35.46
CA SER A 211 26.40 24.05 35.60
C SER A 211 27.76 24.06 34.89
N GLU A 212 28.10 25.13 34.17
CA GLU A 212 29.35 25.27 33.42
C GLU A 212 30.31 26.29 34.05
N CYS A 213 31.62 26.06 33.91
CA CYS A 213 32.69 26.95 34.35
C CYS A 213 33.66 27.23 33.19
N TYR A 214 34.00 28.50 33.00
CA TYR A 214 34.97 28.98 32.02
C TYR A 214 36.03 29.87 32.68
N CYS A 215 37.25 29.83 32.16
CA CYS A 215 38.37 30.66 32.58
C CYS A 215 39.05 31.34 31.38
N ASP A 216 39.75 32.44 31.63
CA ASP A 216 40.62 33.08 30.64
C ASP A 216 41.67 33.99 31.30
N HIS A 217 42.67 34.46 30.56
CA HIS A 217 43.57 35.53 31.00
C HIS A 217 43.02 36.93 30.67
N GLN A 218 42.05 37.04 29.76
CA GLN A 218 41.36 38.27 29.37
C GLN A 218 39.91 38.01 28.93
N ILE A 219 39.06 39.03 28.93
CA ILE A 219 37.72 38.92 28.34
C ILE A 219 37.87 38.98 26.81
N SER A 220 37.34 37.97 26.12
CA SER A 220 37.53 37.72 24.69
C SER A 220 36.29 38.07 23.85
N ASN A 221 36.39 37.98 22.52
CA ASN A 221 35.28 37.96 21.57
C ASN A 221 34.19 39.05 21.73
N TYR A 222 34.61 40.28 22.05
CA TYR A 222 33.74 41.45 22.29
C TYR A 222 32.78 41.31 23.49
N GLY A 223 33.08 40.42 24.44
CA GLY A 223 32.32 40.26 25.67
C GLY A 223 32.10 41.59 26.41
N ALA A 224 30.84 41.98 26.57
CA ALA A 224 30.38 43.23 27.14
C ALA A 224 29.30 43.01 28.21
N PRO A 225 29.15 43.92 29.19
CA PRO A 225 28.14 43.79 30.23
C PRO A 225 26.71 43.68 29.66
N ALA A 226 25.95 42.71 30.14
CA ALA A 226 24.62 42.35 29.65
C ALA A 226 23.64 41.99 30.78
N GLY A 227 22.43 41.59 30.42
CA GLY A 227 21.50 40.89 31.31
C GLY A 227 21.44 39.39 30.99
N GLY A 228 20.60 38.65 31.72
CA GLY A 228 20.33 37.22 31.44
C GLY A 228 20.99 36.22 32.38
N CYS A 229 21.90 36.66 33.25
CA CYS A 229 22.51 35.81 34.28
C CYS A 229 21.55 35.58 35.46
N THR A 230 20.53 34.75 35.25
CA THR A 230 19.43 34.49 36.19
C THR A 230 19.27 33.03 36.59
N MET A 231 20.08 32.11 36.04
CA MET A 231 20.09 30.70 36.45
C MET A 231 20.85 30.54 37.77
N ALA A 232 20.30 29.75 38.69
CA ALA A 232 20.98 29.43 39.94
C ALA A 232 22.10 28.40 39.70
N CYS A 233 23.15 28.42 40.52
CA CYS A 233 24.21 27.40 40.45
C CYS A 233 23.70 26.05 40.96
N ALA A 234 23.93 24.97 40.20
CA ALA A 234 23.40 23.63 40.52
C ALA A 234 23.96 23.05 41.83
N GLY A 235 25.20 23.38 42.18
CA GLY A 235 25.83 23.05 43.47
C GLY A 235 25.63 24.11 44.57
N ASN A 236 25.13 25.31 44.25
CA ASN A 236 24.68 26.29 45.25
C ASN A 236 23.54 27.20 44.74
N SER A 237 22.30 26.88 45.12
CA SER A 237 21.11 27.62 44.66
C SER A 237 20.98 29.06 45.19
N THR A 238 21.88 29.54 46.07
CA THR A 238 21.92 30.95 46.50
C THR A 238 22.75 31.87 45.59
N GLU A 239 23.39 31.33 44.54
CA GLU A 239 24.28 32.05 43.61
C GLU A 239 23.76 32.00 42.17
N PHE A 240 24.18 32.96 41.33
CA PHE A 240 23.84 32.99 39.90
C PHE A 240 24.98 32.46 39.00
N CYS A 241 24.73 31.33 38.33
CA CYS A 241 25.62 30.72 37.34
C CYS A 241 25.13 31.00 35.91
N GLY A 242 25.08 32.28 35.55
CA GLY A 242 24.81 32.72 34.17
C GLY A 242 23.39 32.42 33.66
N GLY A 243 23.29 32.13 32.36
CA GLY A 243 22.05 31.94 31.60
C GLY A 243 22.30 31.14 30.32
N SER A 244 21.39 31.22 29.34
CA SER A 244 21.48 30.47 28.07
C SER A 244 22.25 31.17 26.94
N ALA A 245 22.80 32.36 27.22
CA ALA A 245 23.60 33.19 26.31
C ALA A 245 24.27 34.33 27.12
N ALA A 246 24.70 34.03 28.35
CA ALA A 246 24.99 35.03 29.37
C ALA A 246 25.83 34.45 30.50
N ILE A 247 27.08 34.91 30.63
CA ILE A 247 28.07 34.40 31.59
C ILE A 247 28.28 35.39 32.74
N ASN A 248 28.27 34.91 33.99
CA ASN A 248 28.50 35.77 35.17
C ASN A 248 30.00 35.81 35.48
N VAL A 249 30.66 36.96 35.28
CA VAL A 249 32.13 37.07 35.21
C VAL A 249 32.75 37.65 36.47
N TYR A 250 33.93 37.13 36.83
CA TYR A 250 34.75 37.51 37.96
C TYR A 250 36.20 37.72 37.51
N ASN A 251 36.92 38.65 38.16
CA ASN A 251 38.31 39.01 37.87
C ASN A 251 39.15 38.99 39.16
N TYR A 252 40.30 38.33 39.12
CA TYR A 252 41.21 38.22 40.25
C TYR A 252 41.98 39.53 40.47
N THR A 253 41.92 40.08 41.68
CA THR A 253 42.33 41.46 41.99
C THR A 253 43.73 41.58 42.58
N ALA A 254 44.38 40.48 42.97
CA ALA A 254 45.75 40.53 43.46
C ALA A 254 46.73 40.96 42.35
N THR A 255 47.86 41.53 42.77
CA THR A 255 48.93 42.01 41.88
C THR A 255 49.73 40.87 41.23
N THR A 256 49.68 39.67 41.80
CA THR A 256 50.32 38.46 41.28
C THR A 256 49.34 37.29 41.26
N LEU A 257 49.22 36.64 40.10
CA LEU A 257 48.62 35.30 40.00
C LEU A 257 49.57 34.27 40.64
N PRO A 258 49.08 33.13 41.18
CA PRO A 258 49.94 32.03 41.57
C PRO A 258 50.73 31.53 40.35
N SER A 259 52.06 31.48 40.46
CA SER A 259 52.90 30.93 39.40
C SER A 259 52.76 29.42 39.36
N THR A 260 52.19 28.87 38.30
CA THR A 260 52.10 27.43 38.04
C THR A 260 53.49 26.79 38.18
N PRO A 261 53.65 25.69 38.94
CA PRO A 261 54.96 25.10 39.16
C PRO A 261 55.55 24.55 37.86
N THR A 262 56.61 25.18 37.36
CA THR A 262 57.26 24.86 36.08
C THR A 262 57.69 23.39 36.00
N PRO A 263 57.11 22.56 35.10
CA PRO A 263 57.65 21.24 34.82
C PRO A 263 58.98 21.41 34.09
N THR A 264 60.08 21.06 34.75
CA THR A 264 61.43 21.12 34.15
C THR A 264 61.54 20.18 32.95
N THR A 265 62.22 20.64 31.90
CA THR A 265 62.48 19.88 30.67
C THR A 265 63.06 18.50 30.97
N SER A 266 62.28 17.46 30.70
CA SER A 266 62.72 16.06 30.73
C SER A 266 61.98 15.31 29.61
N SER A 267 62.74 14.64 28.74
CA SER A 267 62.17 13.86 27.63
C SER A 267 61.55 12.57 28.16
N ALA A 268 60.29 12.63 28.59
CA ALA A 268 59.52 11.47 29.01
C ALA A 268 58.84 10.79 27.81
N VAL A 269 58.96 9.46 27.74
CA VAL A 269 58.39 8.63 26.66
C VAL A 269 56.86 8.57 26.80
N VAL A 270 56.15 8.63 25.66
CA VAL A 270 54.70 8.39 25.60
C VAL A 270 54.39 7.03 26.25
N PRO A 271 53.49 6.95 27.24
CA PRO A 271 53.06 5.68 27.79
C PRO A 271 52.33 4.87 26.71
N SER A 272 53.06 3.98 26.03
CA SER A 272 52.45 2.91 25.26
C SER A 272 51.85 1.93 26.24
N ALA A 273 50.62 2.22 26.68
CA ALA A 273 49.73 1.23 27.26
C ALA A 273 49.50 0.16 26.16
N THR A 274 50.22 -0.94 26.25
CA THR A 274 50.02 -2.08 25.35
C THR A 274 48.63 -2.64 25.63
N ILE A 275 47.67 -2.33 24.74
CA ILE A 275 46.31 -2.87 24.80
C ILE A 275 46.42 -4.36 24.48
N THR A 276 46.49 -5.19 25.52
CA THR A 276 46.78 -6.63 25.42
C THR A 276 45.62 -7.45 24.89
N ASP A 277 44.40 -6.95 25.03
CA ASP A 277 43.16 -7.72 24.90
C ASP A 277 42.28 -7.23 23.72
N LEU A 278 42.91 -6.63 22.70
CA LEU A 278 42.25 -6.32 21.43
C LEU A 278 41.68 -7.60 20.77
N PRO A 279 40.44 -7.55 20.21
CA PRO A 279 39.86 -8.67 19.48
C PRO A 279 40.80 -9.20 18.38
N LYS A 280 40.97 -10.54 18.34
CA LYS A 280 42.04 -11.21 17.60
C LYS A 280 42.13 -10.77 16.13
N GLY A 281 43.23 -10.10 15.80
CA GLY A 281 43.56 -9.62 14.45
C GLY A 281 43.35 -8.11 14.25
N TRP A 282 42.66 -7.42 15.16
CA TRP A 282 42.53 -5.97 15.14
C TRP A 282 43.83 -5.29 15.59
N THR A 283 44.17 -4.18 14.93
CA THR A 283 45.36 -3.39 15.19
C THR A 283 45.07 -1.90 15.04
N TYR A 284 45.75 -1.06 15.83
CA TYR A 284 45.71 0.40 15.67
C TYR A 284 46.31 0.80 14.31
N LYS A 285 45.68 1.79 13.65
CA LYS A 285 46.01 2.26 12.29
C LYS A 285 46.39 3.75 12.26
N GLY A 286 46.80 4.28 13.42
CA GLY A 286 47.16 5.69 13.58
C GLY A 286 45.97 6.58 13.90
N CYS A 287 46.29 7.83 14.20
CA CYS A 287 45.35 8.92 14.42
C CYS A 287 45.00 9.56 13.07
N TRP A 288 43.71 9.75 12.81
CA TRP A 288 43.22 10.33 11.55
C TRP A 288 42.55 11.68 11.81
N VAL A 289 42.65 12.59 10.83
CA VAL A 289 41.94 13.87 10.83
C VAL A 289 40.49 13.61 10.47
N ASP A 290 39.58 13.77 11.42
CA ASP A 290 38.15 13.76 11.08
C ASP A 290 37.73 15.09 10.43
N ARG A 291 36.61 15.07 9.70
CA ARG A 291 35.99 16.25 9.04
C ARG A 291 36.95 17.01 8.12
N ALA A 292 37.97 16.32 7.62
CA ALA A 292 39.07 16.90 6.85
C ALA A 292 38.55 17.74 5.67
N LEU A 293 39.08 18.96 5.53
CA LEU A 293 38.65 19.96 4.54
C LEU A 293 37.21 20.49 4.73
N GLY A 294 36.63 20.38 5.94
CA GLY A 294 35.27 20.87 6.24
C GLY A 294 34.17 19.94 5.73
N ARG A 295 34.41 18.63 5.78
CA ARG A 295 33.51 17.58 5.27
C ARG A 295 32.82 16.82 6.41
N GLY A 296 31.91 15.92 6.05
CA GLY A 296 31.37 14.93 6.98
C GLY A 296 32.45 13.99 7.54
N SER A 297 32.07 13.17 8.52
CA SER A 297 33.02 12.29 9.21
C SER A 297 33.67 11.26 8.28
N ILE A 298 34.86 10.77 8.62
CA ILE A 298 35.67 9.84 7.83
C ILE A 298 35.22 8.37 7.96
N LEU A 299 34.33 8.09 8.92
CA LEU A 299 33.54 6.85 9.04
C LEU A 299 32.06 7.25 9.11
N ALA A 300 31.16 6.59 8.38
CA ALA A 300 29.78 7.07 8.24
C ALA A 300 28.88 6.70 9.42
N ASN A 301 29.07 5.51 9.99
CA ASN A 301 28.09 4.89 10.88
C ASN A 301 28.50 5.12 12.34
N ASN A 302 27.98 6.19 12.97
CA ASN A 302 28.18 6.46 14.40
C ASN A 302 27.28 5.58 15.27
N LEU A 303 27.80 5.10 16.39
CA LEU A 303 27.03 4.42 17.44
C LEU A 303 26.55 5.43 18.51
N PRO A 304 25.55 5.07 19.34
CA PRO A 304 25.18 5.88 20.50
C PRO A 304 26.38 6.14 21.43
N ASN A 305 26.50 7.36 21.95
CA ASN A 305 27.61 7.75 22.82
C ASN A 305 27.55 6.96 24.15
N ASP A 306 28.66 6.32 24.54
CA ASP A 306 28.76 5.57 25.79
C ASP A 306 29.75 6.27 26.75
N VAL A 307 29.27 6.65 27.93
CA VAL A 307 30.13 7.23 28.99
C VAL A 307 31.17 6.23 29.52
N ASN A 308 30.97 4.93 29.29
CA ASN A 308 31.88 3.84 29.64
C ASN A 308 32.67 3.33 28.42
N MET A 309 32.80 4.13 27.35
CA MET A 309 33.52 3.75 26.14
C MET A 309 34.94 3.24 26.45
N THR A 310 35.33 2.11 25.85
CA THR A 310 36.71 1.63 25.78
C THR A 310 37.06 1.29 24.34
N VAL A 311 38.34 1.14 24.05
CA VAL A 311 38.80 0.70 22.73
C VAL A 311 38.20 -0.67 22.37
N GLU A 312 38.13 -1.58 23.34
CA GLU A 312 37.55 -2.90 23.17
C GLU A 312 36.03 -2.86 23.00
N SER A 313 35.28 -2.03 23.75
CA SER A 313 33.82 -1.96 23.61
C SER A 313 33.44 -1.40 22.23
N CYS A 314 34.11 -0.35 21.75
CA CYS A 314 33.90 0.17 20.41
C CYS A 314 34.22 -0.86 19.32
N ILE A 315 35.38 -1.53 19.38
CA ILE A 315 35.74 -2.56 18.39
C ILE A 315 34.75 -3.73 18.41
N ASN A 316 34.35 -4.21 19.59
CA ASN A 316 33.39 -5.31 19.69
C ASN A 316 32.01 -4.92 19.12
N ASN A 317 31.54 -3.70 19.39
CA ASN A 317 30.29 -3.20 18.81
C ASN A 317 30.38 -3.09 17.28
N CYS A 318 31.50 -2.61 16.73
CA CYS A 318 31.72 -2.59 15.28
C CYS A 318 31.80 -3.99 14.66
N ILE A 319 32.41 -4.97 15.34
CA ILE A 319 32.39 -6.39 14.92
C ILE A 319 30.95 -6.93 14.90
N SER A 320 30.17 -6.65 15.95
CA SER A 320 28.76 -7.06 16.04
C SER A 320 27.88 -6.43 14.96
N ALA A 321 28.20 -5.20 14.53
CA ALA A 321 27.58 -4.52 13.40
C ALA A 321 28.17 -4.91 12.02
N GLY A 322 29.06 -5.92 11.95
CA GLY A 322 29.61 -6.44 10.70
C GLY A 322 30.75 -5.63 10.07
N TYR A 323 31.23 -4.59 10.75
CA TYR A 323 32.25 -3.68 10.27
C TYR A 323 33.68 -4.16 10.60
N ASN A 324 34.66 -3.67 9.84
CA ASN A 324 36.07 -4.08 9.95
C ASN A 324 37.04 -2.91 10.19
N ILE A 325 36.51 -1.69 10.30
CA ILE A 325 37.15 -0.49 10.84
C ILE A 325 36.28 0.01 12.00
N ALA A 326 36.94 0.42 13.08
CA ALA A 326 36.36 1.08 14.24
C ALA A 326 37.17 2.36 14.50
N GLY A 327 36.50 3.45 14.83
CA GLY A 327 37.12 4.74 15.07
C GLY A 327 36.52 5.41 16.30
N MET A 328 37.36 5.70 17.30
CA MET A 328 36.91 6.42 18.50
C MET A 328 37.19 7.91 18.33
N GLU A 329 36.22 8.77 18.67
CA GLU A 329 36.40 10.22 18.73
C GLU A 329 36.17 10.74 20.16
N TYR A 330 36.99 11.74 20.52
CA TYR A 330 36.97 12.43 21.79
C TYR A 330 37.02 11.48 23.02
N TYR A 331 35.91 11.28 23.74
CA TYR A 331 35.86 10.50 24.99
C TYR A 331 34.76 9.42 25.05
N THR A 332 33.68 9.55 24.26
CA THR A 332 32.49 8.67 24.32
C THR A 332 31.91 8.27 22.95
N GLN A 333 32.53 8.67 21.84
CA GLN A 333 32.00 8.43 20.49
C GLN A 333 32.70 7.23 19.84
N CYS A 334 31.93 6.41 19.12
CA CYS A 334 32.43 5.25 18.39
C CYS A 334 31.76 5.14 17.03
N TYR A 335 32.57 5.17 15.98
CA TYR A 335 32.16 5.06 14.60
C TYR A 335 32.66 3.74 14.00
N CYS A 336 31.89 3.14 13.11
CA CYS A 336 32.20 1.86 12.48
C CYS A 336 32.10 1.99 10.95
N ASP A 337 32.98 1.32 10.19
CA ASP A 337 32.83 1.23 8.72
C ASP A 337 33.64 0.06 8.13
N SER A 338 33.62 -0.09 6.80
CA SER A 338 34.50 -1.00 6.04
C SER A 338 35.57 -0.28 5.20
N ALA A 339 35.48 1.04 5.07
CA ALA A 339 36.47 1.89 4.42
C ALA A 339 36.47 3.30 5.04
N ILE A 340 37.60 4.01 4.91
CA ILE A 340 37.71 5.44 5.22
C ILE A 340 37.09 6.23 4.06
N ILE A 341 36.18 7.15 4.34
CA ILE A 341 35.50 8.00 3.35
C ILE A 341 36.03 9.45 3.36
N ASN A 342 35.42 10.33 2.54
CA ASN A 342 35.65 11.78 2.50
C ASN A 342 37.07 12.29 2.17
N LEU A 343 37.97 11.41 1.73
CA LEU A 343 39.44 11.60 1.69
C LEU A 343 40.06 11.80 3.09
N GLY A 344 39.58 11.05 4.09
CA GLY A 344 40.22 10.98 5.40
C GLY A 344 41.71 10.68 5.29
N ALA A 345 42.51 11.30 6.14
CA ALA A 345 43.97 11.21 6.11
C ALA A 345 44.55 11.09 7.52
N LEU A 346 45.73 10.47 7.63
CA LEU A 346 46.51 10.44 8.86
C LEU A 346 46.81 11.86 9.37
N ALA A 347 46.68 12.05 10.67
CA ALA A 347 47.11 13.26 11.36
C ALA A 347 48.64 13.40 11.30
N SER A 348 49.14 14.62 11.41
CA SER A 348 50.59 14.90 11.39
C SER A 348 51.35 14.40 12.64
N SER A 349 50.64 13.87 13.65
CA SER A 349 51.19 13.11 14.77
C SER A 349 50.07 12.31 15.45
N ASP A 350 50.37 11.08 15.90
CA ASP A 350 49.48 10.29 16.77
C ASP A 350 49.14 11.03 18.07
N SER A 351 50.01 11.93 18.54
CA SER A 351 49.79 12.76 19.75
C SER A 351 48.64 13.78 19.63
N GLN A 352 47.91 13.78 18.51
CA GLN A 352 46.66 14.54 18.34
C GLN A 352 45.43 13.72 18.75
N CYS A 353 45.54 12.39 18.84
CA CYS A 353 44.55 11.52 19.45
C CYS A 353 44.92 11.32 20.94
N ASN A 354 44.64 12.35 21.73
CA ASN A 354 45.13 12.53 23.10
C ASN A 354 44.02 12.68 24.16
N THR A 355 42.76 12.48 23.78
CA THR A 355 41.63 12.45 24.73
C THR A 355 41.43 11.02 25.22
N ALA A 356 41.26 10.87 26.53
CA ALA A 356 41.15 9.56 27.18
C ALA A 356 39.74 8.98 27.05
N CYS A 357 39.64 7.66 26.93
CA CYS A 357 38.36 6.96 26.84
C CYS A 357 37.56 7.03 28.15
N GLY A 358 36.25 7.30 28.08
CA GLY A 358 35.39 7.51 29.25
C GLY A 358 35.36 6.34 30.24
N GLY A 359 35.27 5.10 29.74
CA GLY A 359 35.30 3.89 30.58
C GLY A 359 36.69 3.39 30.93
N ASN A 360 37.74 3.89 30.27
CA ASN A 360 39.12 3.54 30.60
C ASN A 360 40.09 4.71 30.35
N PRO A 361 40.42 5.52 31.38
CA PRO A 361 41.31 6.67 31.23
C PRO A 361 42.78 6.31 30.95
N THR A 362 43.13 5.01 30.84
CA THR A 362 44.46 4.56 30.38
C THR A 362 44.54 4.33 28.87
N GLN A 363 43.42 4.45 28.15
CA GLN A 363 43.30 4.34 26.70
C GLN A 363 42.99 5.71 26.07
N MET A 364 43.31 5.88 24.79
CA MET A 364 43.06 7.12 24.03
C MET A 364 42.00 6.91 22.94
N CYS A 365 40.90 7.65 23.03
CA CYS A 365 39.72 7.54 22.18
C CYS A 365 39.63 8.68 21.14
N GLY A 366 40.77 9.14 20.60
CA GLY A 366 40.80 10.21 19.61
C GLY A 366 41.02 11.58 20.25
N GLY A 367 40.37 12.61 19.71
CA GLY A 367 40.45 14.00 20.16
C GLY A 367 39.50 14.90 19.37
N GLY A 368 39.59 16.22 19.55
CA GLY A 368 38.77 17.17 18.77
C GLY A 368 39.14 17.12 17.27
N ASP A 369 38.16 16.79 16.43
CA ASP A 369 38.33 16.46 15.00
C ASP A 369 39.39 15.37 14.75
N ARG A 370 39.56 14.41 15.67
CA ARG A 370 40.60 13.38 15.60
C ARG A 370 40.08 12.00 16.00
N MET A 371 40.25 11.04 15.10
CA MET A 371 39.74 9.69 15.28
C MET A 371 40.87 8.68 15.46
N SER A 372 40.85 7.94 16.57
CA SER A 372 41.73 6.79 16.80
C SER A 372 41.22 5.60 15.99
N ILE A 373 41.84 5.28 14.85
CA ILE A 373 41.37 4.20 13.96
C ILE A 373 41.99 2.85 14.34
N TYR A 374 41.15 1.82 14.43
CA TYR A 374 41.53 0.42 14.57
C TYR A 374 40.91 -0.40 13.44
N SER A 375 41.61 -1.43 12.94
CA SER A 375 41.08 -2.31 11.91
C SER A 375 41.80 -3.67 11.91
N ASN A 376 41.11 -4.70 11.41
CA ASN A 376 41.69 -6.01 11.08
C ASN A 376 42.24 -6.10 9.64
N GLN A 377 41.98 -5.11 8.77
CA GLN A 377 42.60 -5.01 7.45
C GLN A 377 44.11 -4.78 7.60
N THR A 378 44.95 -5.26 6.68
CA THR A 378 46.41 -4.97 6.71
C THR A 378 46.66 -3.45 6.57
N ASN A 379 46.12 -2.87 5.51
CA ASN A 379 46.02 -1.43 5.26
C ASN A 379 44.53 -1.08 5.23
N VAL A 380 44.11 0.04 5.81
CA VAL A 380 42.74 0.52 5.66
C VAL A 380 42.49 1.05 4.25
N THR A 381 41.38 0.67 3.65
CA THR A 381 40.97 1.17 2.33
C THR A 381 40.43 2.59 2.46
N VAL A 382 40.97 3.54 1.68
CA VAL A 382 40.45 4.91 1.57
C VAL A 382 39.72 5.04 0.24
N LEU A 383 38.44 5.41 0.25
CA LEU A 383 37.67 5.64 -0.97
C LEU A 383 38.01 7.00 -1.59
N SER A 384 37.94 7.05 -2.93
CA SER A 384 38.02 8.31 -3.69
C SER A 384 36.84 9.22 -3.38
N LEU A 385 36.93 10.49 -3.79
CA LEU A 385 35.80 11.41 -3.75
C LEU A 385 34.55 10.80 -4.41
N PRO A 386 33.36 10.87 -3.77
CA PRO A 386 32.12 10.48 -4.41
C PRO A 386 31.81 11.40 -5.59
N VAL A 387 31.20 10.84 -6.64
CA VAL A 387 30.75 11.58 -7.83
C VAL A 387 29.38 11.09 -8.27
N THR A 388 28.50 11.99 -8.71
CA THR A 388 27.18 11.62 -9.23
C THR A 388 27.32 10.71 -10.44
N GLN A 389 26.53 9.62 -10.54
CA GLN A 389 26.61 8.68 -11.66
C GLN A 389 26.05 9.31 -12.95
N ASN A 390 26.85 10.14 -13.62
CA ASN A 390 26.50 10.81 -14.88
C ASN A 390 27.01 10.08 -16.13
N THR A 391 27.75 8.98 -15.94
CA THR A 391 28.38 8.16 -16.98
C THR A 391 28.26 6.68 -16.61
N SER A 392 28.44 5.77 -17.58
CA SER A 392 28.24 4.32 -17.41
C SER A 392 26.87 3.95 -16.84
N LEU A 393 25.83 4.63 -17.32
CA LEU A 393 24.42 4.32 -17.03
C LEU A 393 23.93 3.13 -17.88
N PRO A 394 22.93 2.36 -17.41
CA PRO A 394 22.33 1.30 -18.22
C PRO A 394 21.51 1.88 -19.39
N GLY A 395 21.41 1.10 -20.48
CA GLY A 395 20.53 1.41 -21.62
C GLY A 395 20.76 2.80 -22.23
N ASN A 396 19.68 3.60 -22.34
CA ASN A 396 19.69 4.95 -22.89
C ASN A 396 19.38 6.02 -21.82
N TRP A 397 19.64 5.72 -20.55
CA TRP A 397 19.43 6.65 -19.44
C TRP A 397 20.46 7.79 -19.46
N LYS A 398 20.00 9.00 -19.15
CA LYS A 398 20.82 10.21 -19.08
C LYS A 398 20.57 10.94 -17.76
N TYR A 399 21.63 11.28 -17.04
CA TYR A 399 21.56 12.18 -15.89
C TYR A 399 21.16 13.59 -16.33
N MET A 400 20.25 14.22 -15.58
CA MET A 400 19.66 15.52 -15.92
C MET A 400 19.91 16.59 -14.86
N GLY A 401 20.21 16.23 -13.62
CA GLY A 401 20.55 17.16 -12.54
C GLY A 401 19.99 16.73 -11.17
N CYS A 402 20.12 17.60 -10.18
CA CYS A 402 19.57 17.42 -8.84
C CYS A 402 18.15 18.08 -8.80
N LEU A 403 17.08 17.32 -8.51
CA LEU A 403 15.67 17.78 -8.36
C LEU A 403 15.17 17.56 -6.91
N THR A 404 14.01 18.07 -6.51
CA THR A 404 13.59 18.16 -5.08
C THR A 404 12.46 17.23 -4.60
N PHE A 405 12.61 15.89 -4.63
CA PHE A 405 11.66 14.90 -4.05
C PHE A 405 12.35 13.53 -3.82
N PRO A 406 12.44 12.92 -2.62
CA PRO A 406 13.10 11.61 -2.38
C PRO A 406 12.47 10.44 -3.20
N ASP A 407 13.11 9.29 -3.49
CA ASP A 407 14.36 8.68 -2.99
C ASP A 407 15.06 7.59 -3.92
N ASN A 408 15.94 6.66 -3.43
CA ASN A 408 16.92 5.79 -4.17
C ASN A 408 16.80 4.25 -4.27
N ASN A 409 17.55 3.70 -5.22
CA ASN A 409 18.41 2.51 -5.13
C ASN A 409 19.68 2.92 -5.90
N THR A 410 20.76 2.11 -5.92
CA THR A 410 21.88 2.37 -6.83
C THR A 410 21.38 2.68 -8.25
N ALA A 411 21.92 3.70 -8.91
CA ALA A 411 21.37 4.19 -10.18
C ALA A 411 21.20 3.08 -11.21
N THR A 412 22.17 2.17 -11.32
CA THR A 412 22.09 1.04 -12.25
C THR A 412 20.90 0.12 -11.98
N ASN A 413 20.55 -0.15 -10.71
CA ASN A 413 19.41 -1.00 -10.36
C ASN A 413 18.08 -0.24 -10.43
N CYS A 414 18.03 0.99 -9.88
CA CYS A 414 16.91 1.93 -9.99
C CYS A 414 16.46 2.06 -11.45
N LEU A 415 17.37 2.45 -12.34
CA LEU A 415 17.06 2.76 -13.72
C LEU A 415 16.78 1.51 -14.56
N SER A 416 17.29 0.34 -14.14
CA SER A 416 16.87 -0.94 -14.71
C SER A 416 15.41 -1.25 -14.33
N LEU A 417 15.05 -1.16 -13.05
CA LEU A 417 13.71 -1.44 -12.54
C LEU A 417 12.66 -0.45 -13.08
N CYS A 418 12.97 0.85 -13.12
CA CYS A 418 12.10 1.84 -13.78
C CYS A 418 11.86 1.45 -15.24
N SER A 419 12.89 1.02 -15.98
CA SER A 419 12.73 0.60 -17.38
C SER A 419 12.01 -0.74 -17.56
N GLU A 420 12.07 -1.65 -16.60
CA GLU A 420 11.34 -2.92 -16.59
C GLU A 420 9.83 -2.71 -16.38
N TYR A 421 9.45 -1.72 -15.57
CA TYR A 421 8.06 -1.32 -15.35
C TYR A 421 7.55 -0.27 -16.35
N GLY A 422 8.39 0.22 -17.29
CA GLY A 422 7.96 1.14 -18.36
C GLY A 422 8.02 2.65 -18.03
N TYR A 423 8.72 3.03 -16.96
CA TYR A 423 8.83 4.41 -16.50
C TYR A 423 10.01 5.18 -17.13
N GLY A 424 9.70 6.31 -17.79
CA GLY A 424 10.66 7.12 -18.55
C GLY A 424 11.56 8.05 -17.72
N ALA A 425 11.31 8.17 -16.41
CA ALA A 425 12.04 9.00 -15.46
C ALA A 425 12.38 8.22 -14.18
N GLY A 426 13.46 8.60 -13.49
CA GLY A 426 13.85 8.02 -12.20
C GLY A 426 14.71 8.93 -11.31
N GLY A 427 14.78 8.63 -10.00
CA GLY A 427 15.39 9.45 -8.94
C GLY A 427 16.08 8.66 -7.81
N MET A 428 16.81 9.36 -6.91
CA MET A 428 17.69 8.79 -5.87
C MET A 428 18.03 9.64 -4.59
N GLU A 429 17.82 9.15 -3.34
CA GLU A 429 18.44 9.60 -2.03
C GLU A 429 19.12 8.48 -1.09
N TYR A 430 18.60 8.04 0.09
CA TYR A 430 19.32 7.39 1.26
C TYR A 430 19.47 5.82 1.49
N SER A 431 18.56 5.07 2.20
CA SER A 431 18.78 3.68 2.75
C SER A 431 17.87 2.39 2.51
N ASN A 432 16.51 2.33 2.55
CA ASN A 432 15.59 1.11 2.45
C ASN A 432 14.74 0.75 1.13
N GLU A 433 13.40 1.05 0.94
CA GLU A 433 12.57 0.65 -0.27
C GLU A 433 11.44 1.62 -0.86
N CYS A 434 10.98 1.37 -2.13
CA CYS A 434 10.60 2.21 -3.34
C CYS A 434 9.38 3.22 -3.44
N CYS A 435 9.31 4.10 -4.49
CA CYS A 435 8.28 5.18 -4.77
C CYS A 435 7.88 5.42 -6.28
N GLU A 436 6.81 6.21 -6.55
CA GLU A 436 6.36 6.62 -7.93
C GLU A 436 6.31 8.16 -8.15
N LEU A 437 6.63 8.71 -9.34
CA LEU A 437 6.48 10.16 -9.63
C LEU A 437 5.02 10.63 -9.76
N THR A 438 4.03 9.74 -9.73
CA THR A 438 2.62 10.13 -9.91
C THR A 438 2.00 10.76 -8.66
N PHE A 439 2.71 10.78 -7.52
CA PHE A 439 2.27 11.35 -6.22
C PHE A 439 2.21 12.89 -6.14
N LEU A 440 1.95 13.54 -7.26
CA LEU A 440 2.03 15.00 -7.37
C LEU A 440 0.67 15.71 -7.16
N ASP A 441 -0.40 14.95 -6.97
CA ASP A 441 -1.65 15.41 -6.34
C ASP A 441 -1.66 15.09 -4.83
N SER A 442 -0.94 15.92 -4.06
CA SER A 442 -1.02 16.08 -2.58
C SER A 442 -0.35 15.02 -1.67
N TYR A 443 0.65 15.50 -0.90
CA TYR A 443 0.87 15.16 0.53
C TYR A 443 1.18 13.70 0.95
N LEU A 444 1.75 12.84 0.10
CA LEU A 444 2.09 11.44 0.48
C LEU A 444 3.57 11.00 0.28
N CYS A 445 4.51 11.95 0.11
CA CYS A 445 5.96 11.68 0.16
C CYS A 445 6.68 12.35 1.35
N PHE A 446 5.92 12.82 2.34
CA PHE A 446 6.43 13.32 3.63
C PHE A 446 5.62 12.64 4.75
N ASP A 447 6.23 12.47 5.92
CA ASP A 447 5.73 11.62 7.03
C ASP A 447 4.22 11.70 7.31
N ASP A 448 3.63 10.52 7.55
CA ASP A 448 2.31 10.35 8.16
C ASP A 448 2.23 11.12 9.49
N LEU A 449 1.64 12.33 9.51
CA LEU A 449 1.01 12.94 10.70
C LEU A 449 0.21 14.26 10.52
N TRP A 450 -0.17 14.69 9.30
CA TRP A 450 -0.80 16.02 9.09
C TRP A 450 -2.19 16.05 8.42
N PHE A 451 -3.20 15.41 9.02
CA PHE A 451 -4.60 15.82 8.81
C PHE A 451 -5.49 15.58 10.05
N SER A 452 -5.67 16.60 10.90
CA SER A 452 -6.71 16.58 11.97
C SER A 452 -7.03 17.97 12.57
N TYR A 453 -7.25 18.99 11.73
CA TYR A 453 -7.82 20.29 12.16
C TYR A 453 -8.82 20.86 11.13
N PHE A 454 -10.11 20.56 11.27
CA PHE A 454 -11.14 21.53 11.69
C PHE A 454 -12.53 20.82 11.86
N PRO A 455 -13.43 21.26 12.77
CA PRO A 455 -14.63 20.50 13.13
C PRO A 455 -15.98 21.19 12.81
N TYR A 456 -17.08 20.53 13.21
CA TYR A 456 -18.51 20.93 13.24
C TYR A 456 -19.36 20.72 11.98
N LEU A 457 -20.22 19.67 12.04
CA LEU A 457 -21.66 19.89 12.31
C LEU A 457 -22.38 18.59 12.73
N ASP A 458 -23.07 18.60 13.87
CA ASP A 458 -23.91 17.50 14.35
C ASP A 458 -25.30 17.48 13.67
N ILE A 459 -25.71 16.33 13.12
CA ILE A 459 -27.08 15.77 13.25
C ILE A 459 -26.93 14.23 13.37
N ALA A 460 -27.78 13.58 14.19
CA ALA A 460 -27.54 12.23 14.68
C ALA A 460 -28.58 11.16 14.25
N PHE A 461 -28.10 9.92 14.13
CA PHE A 461 -28.80 8.62 14.15
C PHE A 461 -29.93 8.32 13.14
N LEU A 462 -29.70 7.28 12.31
CA LEU A 462 -30.25 5.95 12.62
C LEU A 462 -29.41 4.79 12.04
N SER A 463 -28.86 3.95 12.92
CA SER A 463 -28.44 2.54 12.71
C SER A 463 -27.90 2.07 11.35
N CYS A 464 -26.56 2.03 11.22
CA CYS A 464 -25.82 0.96 10.53
C CYS A 464 -24.66 0.53 11.45
N ASP A 465 -24.63 -0.72 11.89
CA ASP A 465 -23.55 -1.26 12.76
C ASP A 465 -22.35 -1.72 11.90
N ILE A 466 -21.48 -0.77 11.54
CA ILE A 466 -20.21 -1.07 10.87
C ILE A 466 -19.18 -1.54 11.91
N PHE A 467 -18.97 -2.85 11.99
CA PHE A 467 -17.81 -3.44 12.68
C PHE A 467 -16.88 -4.11 11.66
N VAL A 468 -15.89 -3.36 11.17
CA VAL A 468 -14.70 -3.96 10.55
C VAL A 468 -13.91 -4.64 11.67
N ALA A 469 -14.13 -5.94 11.83
CA ALA A 469 -13.66 -6.71 12.98
C ALA A 469 -12.20 -7.13 12.85
N LEU A 470 -11.27 -6.16 12.89
CA LEU A 470 -9.87 -6.43 13.24
C LEU A 470 -9.82 -7.03 14.65
N ARG A 471 -9.67 -8.35 14.73
CA ARG A 471 -9.45 -9.07 16.00
C ARG A 471 -7.98 -8.90 16.43
N PRO A 472 -7.68 -8.32 17.59
CA PRO A 472 -6.31 -8.07 18.04
C PRO A 472 -5.61 -9.33 18.63
N ASP A 473 -6.18 -10.52 18.46
CA ASP A 473 -5.91 -11.67 19.34
C ASP A 473 -5.54 -12.99 18.63
N GLU A 474 -4.70 -12.97 17.57
CA GLU A 474 -3.88 -14.17 17.21
C GLU A 474 -2.54 -13.93 16.45
N TYR A 475 -1.85 -12.80 16.67
CA TYR A 475 -0.50 -12.54 16.08
C TYR A 475 0.62 -13.38 16.76
N GLY A 476 0.53 -14.70 16.64
CA GLY A 476 1.44 -15.67 17.25
C GLY A 476 2.52 -16.20 16.30
N ARG A 477 3.73 -15.61 16.37
CA ARG A 477 5.00 -16.07 15.75
C ARG A 477 5.12 -15.91 14.22
N PHE A 478 5.68 -14.77 13.78
CA PHE A 478 6.70 -14.70 12.73
C PHE A 478 7.49 -13.38 12.85
N THR A 479 8.21 -13.21 13.96
CA THR A 479 8.93 -11.95 14.30
C THR A 479 10.31 -12.21 14.92
N ASP A 480 11.14 -13.00 14.23
CA ASP A 480 12.55 -13.22 14.60
C ASP A 480 13.50 -12.39 13.70
N ASN A 481 13.47 -11.05 13.81
CA ASN A 481 14.67 -10.19 13.73
C ASN A 481 14.40 -8.71 14.13
N PRO A 482 14.60 -8.30 15.40
CA PRO A 482 14.41 -6.92 15.83
C PRO A 482 15.67 -6.05 15.63
N THR A 483 16.05 -5.78 14.37
CA THR A 483 17.16 -4.87 14.02
C THR A 483 16.83 -3.94 12.84
N LEU A 484 15.94 -2.98 13.06
CA LEU A 484 15.70 -1.86 12.14
C LEU A 484 15.78 -0.54 12.91
N ASN A 485 16.79 0.26 12.59
CA ASN A 485 16.90 1.67 12.99
C ASN A 485 16.37 2.54 11.83
N SER A 486 15.88 3.74 12.15
CA SER A 486 15.21 4.65 11.22
C SER A 486 16.16 5.33 10.20
N THR A 487 16.19 4.85 8.95
CA THR A 487 16.92 5.40 7.77
C THR A 487 16.44 4.70 6.47
N ASP A 488 15.85 5.37 5.47
CA ASP A 488 15.02 4.72 4.41
C ASP A 488 15.26 5.21 2.94
N ILE A 489 14.74 4.52 1.88
CA ILE A 489 14.77 4.90 0.43
C ILE A 489 13.60 4.40 -0.42
N GLY A 490 12.70 5.28 -0.81
CA GLY A 490 11.88 5.03 -2.00
C GLY A 490 12.53 5.32 -3.37
N ILE A 491 13.15 4.37 -4.10
CA ILE A 491 13.44 4.50 -5.57
C ILE A 491 12.33 5.28 -6.25
N VAL A 492 12.61 6.47 -6.77
CA VAL A 492 11.62 7.15 -7.61
C VAL A 492 11.66 6.56 -9.01
N CYS A 493 10.53 6.05 -9.50
CA CYS A 493 10.29 5.79 -10.92
C CYS A 493 9.02 6.51 -11.37
N GLY A 494 8.94 6.98 -12.62
CA GLY A 494 7.68 7.54 -13.11
C GLY A 494 7.76 8.19 -14.50
N ASP A 495 6.85 9.11 -14.78
CA ASP A 495 6.76 9.76 -16.09
C ASP A 495 7.37 11.17 -16.09
N VAL A 496 8.13 11.47 -17.15
CA VAL A 496 8.80 12.76 -17.38
C VAL A 496 7.80 13.94 -17.37
N GLN A 497 6.55 13.68 -17.75
CA GLN A 497 5.50 14.69 -17.82
C GLN A 497 5.06 15.19 -16.43
N ASP A 498 5.09 14.34 -15.40
CA ASP A 498 4.65 14.71 -14.04
C ASP A 498 5.62 15.72 -13.41
N VAL A 499 6.92 15.46 -13.58
CA VAL A 499 8.02 16.36 -13.22
C VAL A 499 7.90 17.73 -13.89
N ILE A 500 7.45 17.75 -15.16
CA ILE A 500 7.18 18.99 -15.91
C ILE A 500 5.92 19.69 -15.39
N ASN A 501 4.85 18.95 -15.11
CA ASN A 501 3.56 19.48 -14.65
C ASN A 501 3.68 20.24 -13.32
N GLN A 502 4.53 19.78 -12.41
CA GLN A 502 4.80 20.45 -11.12
C GLN A 502 5.87 21.56 -11.19
N GLY A 503 6.51 21.76 -12.35
CA GLY A 503 7.53 22.79 -12.50
C GLY A 503 8.80 22.54 -11.65
N ALA A 504 9.17 21.28 -11.42
CA ALA A 504 10.36 20.91 -10.67
C ALA A 504 11.63 21.55 -11.25
N THR A 505 12.50 22.09 -10.38
CA THR A 505 13.69 22.86 -10.82
C THR A 505 15.00 22.15 -10.53
N ILE A 506 15.92 22.19 -11.49
CA ILE A 506 17.27 21.62 -11.33
C ILE A 506 18.11 22.57 -10.47
N VAL A 507 18.61 22.06 -9.34
CA VAL A 507 19.54 22.76 -8.44
C VAL A 507 21.00 22.34 -8.72
N SER A 508 21.96 22.85 -7.94
CA SER A 508 23.37 22.48 -8.11
C SER A 508 23.63 21.03 -7.66
N ASP A 509 24.38 20.26 -8.44
CA ASP A 509 24.86 18.92 -8.06
C ASP A 509 25.58 18.92 -6.71
N SER A 510 26.18 20.05 -6.30
CA SER A 510 26.83 20.21 -4.98
C SER A 510 25.87 20.23 -3.79
N GLN A 511 24.56 20.13 -4.02
CA GLN A 511 23.51 20.00 -2.99
C GLN A 511 23.05 18.54 -2.87
N CYS A 512 23.21 17.73 -3.93
CA CYS A 512 23.07 16.28 -3.88
C CYS A 512 24.34 15.65 -3.24
N THR A 513 24.43 15.68 -1.91
CA THR A 513 25.63 15.25 -1.15
C THR A 513 25.53 13.88 -0.44
N ASN A 514 24.38 13.21 -0.48
CA ASN A 514 24.17 11.94 0.23
C ASN A 514 24.79 10.77 -0.55
N LEU A 515 25.35 9.78 0.16
CA LEU A 515 26.06 8.66 -0.47
C LEU A 515 25.12 7.49 -0.73
N CYS A 516 25.17 6.92 -1.95
CA CYS A 516 24.42 5.72 -2.27
C CYS A 516 24.83 4.54 -1.36
N SER A 517 23.87 3.94 -0.65
CA SER A 517 24.12 2.81 0.26
C SER A 517 24.84 1.64 -0.43
N GLY A 518 24.34 1.22 -1.61
CA GLY A 518 24.93 0.17 -2.43
C GLY A 518 26.18 0.56 -3.22
N ASN A 519 26.57 1.85 -3.28
CA ASN A 519 27.85 2.28 -3.82
C ASN A 519 28.32 3.63 -3.23
N ARG A 520 29.03 3.58 -2.10
CA ARG A 520 29.55 4.77 -1.40
C ARG A 520 30.60 5.61 -2.17
N THR A 521 30.88 5.30 -3.44
CA THR A 521 31.64 6.16 -4.36
C THR A 521 30.75 7.07 -5.22
N GLN A 522 29.43 7.05 -5.01
CA GLN A 522 28.46 7.82 -5.78
C GLN A 522 27.54 8.64 -4.87
N TYR A 523 27.07 9.78 -5.40
CA TYR A 523 25.99 10.52 -4.78
C TYR A 523 24.63 9.98 -5.24
N CYS A 524 23.76 9.81 -4.26
CA CYS A 524 22.34 9.55 -4.40
C CYS A 524 21.64 10.63 -3.59
N GLY A 525 21.28 11.72 -4.26
CA GLY A 525 20.46 12.77 -3.66
C GLY A 525 21.15 13.62 -2.61
N GLY A 526 20.34 14.40 -1.88
CA GLY A 526 20.65 15.30 -0.79
C GLY A 526 19.37 15.57 0.01
N PRO A 527 19.39 16.32 1.12
CA PRO A 527 18.16 16.61 1.86
C PRO A 527 17.12 17.31 0.98
N ASP A 528 15.91 16.75 0.93
CA ASP A 528 14.82 17.14 0.03
C ASP A 528 15.22 17.10 -1.46
N LEU A 529 16.15 16.22 -1.87
CA LEU A 529 16.77 16.22 -3.21
C LEU A 529 17.08 14.83 -3.78
N ILE A 530 16.62 14.55 -5.00
CA ILE A 530 17.02 13.39 -5.82
C ILE A 530 18.05 13.73 -6.90
N SER A 531 18.93 12.77 -7.17
CA SER A 531 19.66 12.73 -8.44
C SER A 531 18.74 12.21 -9.56
N TYR A 532 18.38 13.07 -10.53
CA TYR A 532 17.34 12.82 -11.53
C TYR A 532 17.87 12.32 -12.88
N TYR A 533 17.15 11.36 -13.45
CA TYR A 533 17.47 10.69 -14.72
C TYR A 533 16.25 10.64 -15.65
N VAL A 534 16.53 10.76 -16.95
CA VAL A 534 15.52 10.64 -18.02
C VAL A 534 16.01 9.62 -19.05
N TRP A 535 15.10 8.77 -19.51
CA TRP A 535 15.34 7.85 -20.60
C TRP A 535 15.33 8.59 -21.95
N THR A 536 16.39 8.43 -22.74
CA THR A 536 16.59 9.14 -24.02
C THR A 536 16.54 8.22 -25.24
N GLY A 537 16.09 6.97 -25.07
CA GLY A 537 15.92 6.00 -26.14
C GLY A 537 14.58 6.16 -26.88
N GLN A 538 14.12 5.08 -27.53
CA GLN A 538 12.71 4.99 -27.92
C GLN A 538 11.82 4.98 -26.67
N PRO A 539 10.61 5.57 -26.67
CA PRO A 539 9.70 5.53 -25.52
C PRO A 539 9.54 4.10 -24.99
N LEU A 540 9.57 3.96 -23.67
CA LEU A 540 9.41 2.66 -23.01
C LEU A 540 8.00 2.12 -23.24
N ASP A 541 6.98 2.98 -23.09
CA ASP A 541 5.60 2.73 -23.53
C ASP A 541 5.07 3.83 -24.47
N SER A 542 4.10 3.45 -25.31
CA SER A 542 3.60 4.26 -26.42
C SER A 542 2.10 4.04 -26.64
N TRP A 543 1.28 4.99 -26.21
CA TRP A 543 -0.19 4.91 -26.30
C TRP A 543 -0.74 5.72 -27.46
N THR A 544 -1.61 5.12 -28.29
CA THR A 544 -2.30 5.86 -29.36
C THR A 544 -3.62 6.44 -28.89
N PHE A 545 -3.74 7.75 -28.81
CA PHE A 545 -5.01 8.44 -28.54
C PHE A 545 -5.87 8.45 -29.83
N LYS A 546 -7.05 7.83 -29.77
CA LYS A 546 -7.96 7.70 -30.92
C LYS A 546 -8.98 8.84 -30.95
N THR A 547 -9.45 9.18 -32.16
CA THR A 547 -10.47 10.24 -32.36
C THR A 547 -11.50 9.85 -33.43
N GLY A 548 -12.68 10.46 -33.37
CA GLY A 548 -13.80 10.16 -34.26
C GLY A 548 -14.15 8.67 -34.28
N ASN A 549 -14.49 8.13 -35.46
CA ASN A 549 -14.81 6.71 -35.64
C ASN A 549 -13.74 5.74 -35.07
N SER A 550 -12.46 6.14 -35.04
CA SER A 550 -11.38 5.29 -34.52
C SER A 550 -11.38 5.14 -33.00
N ALA A 551 -12.13 5.99 -32.29
CA ALA A 551 -12.28 5.97 -30.83
C ALA A 551 -13.47 5.12 -30.35
N GLY A 552 -14.32 4.61 -31.25
CA GLY A 552 -15.63 4.07 -30.86
C GLY A 552 -16.56 5.15 -30.28
N SER A 553 -17.60 4.74 -29.57
CA SER A 553 -18.48 5.65 -28.82
C SER A 553 -19.30 4.92 -27.77
N TYR A 554 -19.48 5.52 -26.59
CA TYR A 554 -20.55 5.14 -25.67
C TYR A 554 -21.91 5.60 -26.21
N GLN A 555 -22.95 4.80 -25.98
CA GLN A 555 -24.34 5.09 -26.32
C GLN A 555 -25.25 4.58 -25.20
N PHE A 556 -26.13 5.44 -24.67
CA PHE A 556 -27.23 5.01 -23.82
C PHE A 556 -28.17 4.05 -24.57
N LEU A 557 -28.40 2.86 -23.99
CA LEU A 557 -29.24 1.82 -24.59
C LEU A 557 -30.67 1.91 -24.06
N ILE A 558 -30.83 1.83 -22.73
CA ILE A 558 -32.11 1.78 -22.02
C ILE A 558 -31.90 2.02 -20.51
N GLY A 559 -32.93 2.45 -19.79
CA GLY A 559 -32.90 2.38 -18.32
C GLY A 559 -33.15 0.95 -17.82
N GLY A 560 -32.44 0.52 -16.79
CA GLY A 560 -32.70 -0.71 -16.06
C GLY A 560 -33.89 -0.57 -15.10
N PRO A 561 -34.50 -1.69 -14.68
CA PRO A 561 -35.37 -1.75 -13.50
C PRO A 561 -34.58 -1.99 -12.20
N ILE A 562 -33.31 -2.42 -12.32
CA ILE A 562 -32.38 -2.84 -11.27
C ILE A 562 -30.96 -2.35 -11.57
N ILE A 563 -30.07 -2.41 -10.60
CA ILE A 563 -28.62 -2.33 -10.79
C ILE A 563 -28.08 -3.76 -10.92
N PRO A 564 -27.65 -4.21 -12.12
CA PRO A 564 -27.21 -5.57 -12.29
C PRO A 564 -25.79 -5.78 -11.74
N LEU A 565 -25.70 -6.71 -10.78
CA LEU A 565 -24.47 -7.19 -10.15
C LEU A 565 -23.93 -8.45 -10.85
N VAL A 566 -24.77 -9.13 -11.65
CA VAL A 566 -24.37 -10.18 -12.58
C VAL A 566 -25.05 -9.94 -13.93
N SER A 567 -24.28 -10.01 -15.02
CA SER A 567 -24.78 -9.84 -16.39
C SER A 567 -24.37 -11.02 -17.28
N THR A 568 -25.32 -11.76 -17.85
CA THR A 568 -25.03 -12.96 -18.67
C THR A 568 -25.79 -12.95 -19.98
N VAL A 569 -25.08 -13.06 -21.11
CA VAL A 569 -25.72 -13.19 -22.43
C VAL A 569 -26.17 -14.64 -22.64
N GLY A 570 -27.48 -14.84 -22.81
CA GLY A 570 -28.07 -16.15 -23.10
C GLY A 570 -27.99 -16.52 -24.58
N ILE A 571 -27.99 -17.83 -24.87
CA ILE A 571 -27.98 -18.36 -26.25
C ILE A 571 -29.23 -17.97 -27.06
N ASN A 572 -30.29 -17.52 -26.37
CA ASN A 572 -31.48 -16.90 -26.94
C ASN A 572 -31.26 -15.46 -27.47
N ASN A 573 -30.04 -14.91 -27.36
CA ASN A 573 -29.65 -13.53 -27.68
C ASN A 573 -30.31 -12.46 -26.79
N LYS A 574 -30.71 -12.83 -25.57
CA LYS A 574 -31.16 -11.92 -24.52
C LYS A 574 -30.09 -11.80 -23.43
N ILE A 575 -30.22 -10.80 -22.58
CA ILE A 575 -29.33 -10.63 -21.42
C ILE A 575 -30.14 -10.93 -20.16
N SER A 576 -29.64 -11.81 -19.30
CA SER A 576 -30.11 -11.92 -17.93
C SER A 576 -29.29 -11.01 -17.02
N PHE A 577 -29.99 -10.43 -16.07
CA PHE A 577 -29.46 -9.48 -15.10
C PHE A 577 -29.91 -9.90 -13.70
N LEU A 578 -28.99 -9.90 -12.74
CA LEU A 578 -29.25 -10.26 -11.35
C LEU A 578 -28.82 -9.13 -10.40
N GLU A 579 -29.61 -8.91 -9.35
CA GLU A 579 -29.41 -7.94 -8.27
C GLU A 579 -29.60 -8.65 -6.92
N LYS A 580 -29.21 -7.98 -5.83
CA LYS A 580 -29.66 -8.26 -4.46
C LYS A 580 -31.15 -8.66 -4.41
N PHE A 581 -31.52 -9.57 -3.50
CA PHE A 581 -32.92 -9.99 -3.31
C PHE A 581 -33.31 -10.16 -1.84
N GLY A 582 -34.33 -9.40 -1.42
CA GLY A 582 -34.72 -9.23 -0.02
C GLY A 582 -33.85 -8.19 0.73
N THR A 583 -32.94 -7.54 0.01
CA THR A 583 -31.86 -6.68 0.52
C THR A 583 -31.50 -5.54 -0.44
N GLU A 584 -32.23 -5.42 -1.55
CA GLU A 584 -32.00 -4.45 -2.61
C GLU A 584 -32.21 -2.98 -2.19
N PRO A 585 -31.58 -1.99 -2.87
CA PRO A 585 -31.83 -0.58 -2.63
C PRO A 585 -33.28 -0.13 -2.94
N ALA A 586 -34.03 -0.93 -3.71
CA ALA A 586 -35.36 -0.59 -4.22
C ALA A 586 -36.40 -1.67 -3.85
N ASN A 587 -37.12 -1.45 -2.74
CA ASN A 587 -38.11 -2.33 -2.04
C ASN A 587 -39.20 -3.08 -2.87
N ASN A 588 -39.16 -3.09 -4.20
CA ASN A 588 -40.05 -3.85 -5.09
C ASN A 588 -39.28 -4.58 -6.21
N SER A 589 -37.97 -4.81 -6.08
CA SER A 589 -37.21 -5.60 -7.06
C SER A 589 -37.67 -7.06 -7.04
N THR A 590 -37.51 -7.75 -8.17
CA THR A 590 -37.64 -9.22 -8.22
C THR A 590 -36.28 -9.92 -8.15
N GLY A 591 -35.18 -9.18 -7.99
CA GLY A 591 -33.81 -9.68 -7.96
C GLY A 591 -33.27 -10.18 -9.30
N ALA A 592 -34.12 -10.39 -10.31
CA ALA A 592 -33.73 -10.90 -11.62
C ALA A 592 -34.59 -10.36 -12.76
N TYR A 593 -33.98 -10.00 -13.88
CA TYR A 593 -34.67 -9.51 -15.08
C TYR A 593 -34.02 -10.05 -16.37
N GLU A 594 -34.83 -10.21 -17.43
CA GLU A 594 -34.37 -10.51 -18.78
C GLU A 594 -34.63 -9.31 -19.71
N LEU A 595 -33.62 -8.91 -20.50
CA LEU A 595 -33.67 -7.85 -21.49
C LEU A 595 -33.69 -8.41 -22.92
N ASP A 596 -34.74 -8.08 -23.68
CA ASP A 596 -34.80 -8.30 -25.13
C ASP A 596 -34.26 -7.08 -25.89
N LEU A 597 -33.04 -7.22 -26.44
CA LEU A 597 -32.36 -6.21 -27.24
C LEU A 597 -33.15 -5.76 -28.49
N THR A 598 -34.09 -6.56 -28.98
CA THR A 598 -34.93 -6.19 -30.14
C THR A 598 -36.14 -5.33 -29.77
N LEU A 599 -36.46 -5.23 -28.48
CA LEU A 599 -37.63 -4.50 -27.97
C LEU A 599 -37.27 -3.20 -27.24
N ILE A 600 -36.00 -2.80 -27.17
CA ILE A 600 -35.49 -1.61 -26.44
C ILE A 600 -36.23 -0.29 -26.69
N ASN A 601 -36.88 -0.13 -27.85
CA ASN A 601 -37.72 1.04 -28.17
C ASN A 601 -39.06 1.07 -27.40
N ASN A 602 -39.37 0.05 -26.60
CA ASN A 602 -40.54 -0.06 -25.75
C ASN A 602 -40.13 -0.69 -24.40
N TYR A 603 -39.83 0.17 -23.41
CA TYR A 603 -39.32 -0.22 -22.09
C TYR A 603 -40.08 -1.41 -21.46
N THR A 604 -41.41 -1.34 -21.41
CA THR A 604 -42.26 -2.37 -20.78
C THR A 604 -42.29 -3.70 -21.56
N ALA A 605 -41.89 -3.71 -22.83
CA ALA A 605 -41.74 -4.94 -23.62
C ALA A 605 -40.28 -5.43 -23.68
N ALA A 606 -39.30 -4.55 -23.50
CA ALA A 606 -37.89 -4.90 -23.42
C ALA A 606 -37.57 -5.70 -22.15
N TRP A 607 -38.18 -5.34 -21.02
CA TRP A 607 -37.92 -5.90 -19.70
C TRP A 607 -38.95 -6.96 -19.29
N ARG A 608 -38.48 -8.17 -19.01
CA ARG A 608 -39.26 -9.25 -18.38
C ARG A 608 -38.76 -9.47 -16.94
N PRO A 609 -39.63 -9.41 -15.90
CA PRO A 609 -39.25 -9.83 -14.55
C PRO A 609 -39.05 -11.35 -14.48
N MET A 610 -38.11 -11.74 -13.63
CA MET A 610 -37.78 -13.10 -13.20
C MET A 610 -37.58 -13.08 -11.67
N HIS A 611 -37.60 -14.23 -11.00
CA HIS A 611 -37.63 -14.30 -9.54
C HIS A 611 -36.62 -15.31 -9.01
N VAL A 612 -35.62 -14.81 -8.27
CA VAL A 612 -34.81 -15.65 -7.37
C VAL A 612 -35.51 -15.80 -6.02
N LYS A 613 -35.15 -16.84 -5.26
CA LYS A 613 -35.67 -17.12 -3.91
C LYS A 613 -34.65 -16.81 -2.82
N THR A 614 -33.38 -16.69 -3.16
CA THR A 614 -32.28 -16.36 -2.24
C THR A 614 -31.29 -15.38 -2.87
N ASP A 615 -30.68 -14.54 -2.02
CA ASP A 615 -29.94 -13.35 -2.40
C ASP A 615 -28.62 -13.64 -3.15
N VAL A 616 -28.60 -13.40 -4.47
CA VAL A 616 -27.45 -13.66 -5.36
C VAL A 616 -26.26 -12.73 -5.17
N PHE A 617 -26.33 -11.74 -4.28
CA PHE A 617 -25.25 -10.78 -4.05
C PHE A 617 -23.90 -11.49 -3.81
N CYS A 618 -22.87 -11.12 -4.60
CA CYS A 618 -21.49 -11.68 -4.53
C CYS A 618 -21.38 -13.18 -4.83
N SER A 619 -22.06 -13.64 -5.88
CA SER A 619 -22.03 -15.01 -6.42
C SER A 619 -21.07 -15.15 -7.62
N ALA A 620 -20.87 -16.37 -8.11
CA ALA A 620 -20.29 -16.63 -9.44
C ALA A 620 -21.37 -16.99 -10.46
N GLY A 621 -21.09 -16.77 -11.75
CA GLY A 621 -21.99 -17.13 -12.85
C GLY A 621 -21.27 -17.92 -13.97
N LEU A 622 -21.97 -18.88 -14.59
CA LEU A 622 -21.49 -19.60 -15.78
C LEU A 622 -22.65 -19.93 -16.74
N VAL A 623 -22.32 -20.12 -18.02
CA VAL A 623 -23.21 -20.77 -19.00
C VAL A 623 -22.80 -22.23 -19.13
N LEU A 624 -23.74 -23.14 -18.94
CA LEU A 624 -23.51 -24.58 -18.82
C LEU A 624 -23.30 -25.26 -20.19
N PRO A 625 -22.52 -26.37 -20.22
CA PRO A 625 -22.30 -27.16 -21.45
C PRO A 625 -23.51 -27.98 -21.89
N ASP A 626 -24.63 -27.94 -21.18
CA ASP A 626 -25.83 -28.67 -21.58
C ASP A 626 -26.47 -28.11 -22.87
N ARG A 627 -27.35 -28.91 -23.47
CA ARG A 627 -27.88 -28.68 -24.82
C ARG A 627 -28.94 -27.56 -24.91
N LEU A 628 -29.24 -26.89 -23.79
CA LEU A 628 -30.10 -25.69 -23.73
C LEU A 628 -29.32 -24.45 -23.26
N GLY A 629 -28.01 -24.58 -22.98
CA GLY A 629 -27.17 -23.46 -22.55
C GLY A 629 -27.70 -22.78 -21.29
N ARG A 630 -28.18 -23.59 -20.33
CA ARG A 630 -28.67 -23.07 -19.03
C ARG A 630 -27.61 -22.20 -18.39
N GLN A 631 -28.03 -21.16 -17.69
CA GLN A 631 -27.15 -20.37 -16.84
C GLN A 631 -27.18 -20.96 -15.44
N ILE A 632 -26.05 -20.93 -14.73
CA ILE A 632 -25.96 -21.25 -13.31
C ILE A 632 -25.44 -20.04 -12.55
N ASN A 633 -25.99 -19.81 -11.36
CA ASN A 633 -25.53 -18.84 -10.39
C ASN A 633 -25.19 -19.56 -9.06
N ILE A 634 -24.04 -19.23 -8.47
CA ILE A 634 -23.35 -20.07 -7.47
C ILE A 634 -22.95 -19.25 -6.24
N GLY A 635 -23.42 -19.64 -5.06
CA GLY A 635 -23.13 -18.95 -3.79
C GLY A 635 -23.92 -17.63 -3.63
N GLY A 636 -23.49 -16.78 -2.71
CA GLY A 636 -24.06 -15.46 -2.46
C GLY A 636 -24.06 -15.07 -0.98
N TRP A 637 -24.72 -13.95 -0.63
CA TRP A 637 -24.52 -13.25 0.65
C TRP A 637 -24.83 -14.06 1.92
N ALA A 638 -26.09 -14.41 2.17
CA ALA A 638 -26.53 -14.75 3.52
C ALA A 638 -27.45 -15.98 3.60
N LEU A 639 -27.45 -16.62 4.77
CA LEU A 639 -28.30 -17.76 5.11
C LEU A 639 -28.15 -18.86 4.01
N PRO A 640 -29.20 -19.49 3.40
CA PRO A 640 -28.95 -20.55 2.42
C PRO A 640 -28.37 -20.06 1.09
N SER A 641 -28.29 -18.74 0.84
CA SER A 641 -27.69 -18.22 -0.40
C SER A 641 -26.22 -18.63 -0.54
N THR A 642 -25.49 -18.69 0.57
CA THR A 642 -24.07 -19.07 0.59
C THR A 642 -23.83 -20.46 0.00
N ILE A 643 -24.77 -21.40 0.16
CA ILE A 643 -24.73 -22.74 -0.47
C ILE A 643 -25.58 -22.83 -1.74
N GLY A 644 -26.19 -21.72 -2.17
CA GLY A 644 -27.19 -21.66 -3.23
C GLY A 644 -26.63 -22.03 -4.59
N LEU A 645 -27.40 -22.84 -5.33
CA LEU A 645 -27.20 -23.15 -6.73
C LEU A 645 -28.52 -22.90 -7.46
N ARG A 646 -28.50 -21.93 -8.38
CA ARG A 646 -29.69 -21.42 -9.09
C ARG A 646 -29.50 -21.61 -10.58
N PHE A 647 -30.53 -22.08 -11.26
CA PHE A 647 -30.47 -22.44 -12.69
C PHE A 647 -31.51 -21.65 -13.49
N TYR A 648 -31.13 -21.18 -14.67
CA TYR A 648 -32.05 -20.54 -15.61
C TYR A 648 -31.95 -21.18 -16.99
N THR A 649 -33.08 -21.56 -17.57
CA THR A 649 -33.15 -22.21 -18.89
C THR A 649 -33.68 -21.23 -19.94
N PRO A 650 -32.82 -20.60 -20.77
CA PRO A 650 -33.27 -19.58 -21.73
C PRO A 650 -34.05 -20.19 -22.92
N ASP A 651 -35.38 -19.97 -22.96
CA ASP A 651 -36.28 -20.51 -24.00
C ASP A 651 -36.90 -19.45 -24.95
N GLY A 652 -36.74 -18.17 -24.66
CA GLY A 652 -37.30 -17.06 -25.44
C GLY A 652 -36.68 -16.86 -26.82
N ALA A 653 -37.21 -15.90 -27.58
CA ALA A 653 -36.78 -15.60 -28.94
C ALA A 653 -36.85 -14.08 -29.23
N PRO A 654 -36.23 -13.54 -30.29
CA PRO A 654 -36.36 -12.13 -30.67
C PRO A 654 -37.83 -11.68 -30.73
N GLY A 655 -38.18 -10.65 -29.95
CA GLY A 655 -39.55 -10.13 -29.84
C GLY A 655 -40.50 -10.95 -28.94
N LYS A 656 -39.98 -11.94 -28.20
CA LYS A 656 -40.75 -12.82 -27.29
C LYS A 656 -39.93 -13.14 -26.03
N TRP A 657 -40.47 -12.84 -24.85
CA TRP A 657 -39.87 -13.24 -23.59
C TRP A 657 -39.67 -14.76 -23.49
N SER A 658 -38.66 -15.16 -22.72
CA SER A 658 -38.55 -16.52 -22.20
C SER A 658 -39.71 -16.81 -21.22
N THR A 659 -40.01 -18.09 -20.98
CA THR A 659 -41.11 -18.53 -20.10
C THR A 659 -40.64 -19.24 -18.84
N ASN A 660 -39.46 -19.86 -18.84
CA ASN A 660 -38.85 -20.44 -17.64
C ASN A 660 -38.44 -19.32 -16.66
N ASP A 661 -38.34 -19.61 -15.37
CA ASP A 661 -37.85 -18.67 -14.34
C ASP A 661 -36.58 -19.26 -13.67
N TRP A 662 -36.06 -18.65 -12.60
CA TRP A 662 -34.94 -19.23 -11.85
C TRP A 662 -35.39 -20.41 -10.97
N GLU A 663 -34.70 -21.53 -11.12
CA GLU A 663 -34.92 -22.78 -10.39
C GLU A 663 -33.86 -22.92 -9.28
N GLU A 664 -34.29 -22.98 -8.02
CA GLU A 664 -33.40 -23.17 -6.87
C GLU A 664 -34.11 -23.88 -5.70
N ASN A 665 -33.40 -24.77 -5.02
CA ASN A 665 -33.86 -25.51 -3.84
C ASN A 665 -32.64 -26.05 -3.07
N TYR A 666 -32.11 -25.22 -2.16
CA TYR A 666 -30.89 -25.49 -1.39
C TYR A 666 -30.97 -26.72 -0.46
N ASN A 667 -32.17 -27.27 -0.22
CA ASN A 667 -32.36 -28.49 0.58
C ASN A 667 -32.04 -29.76 -0.22
N GLU A 668 -32.06 -29.66 -1.55
CA GLU A 668 -31.90 -30.78 -2.49
C GLU A 668 -30.61 -30.66 -3.31
N VAL A 669 -30.22 -29.44 -3.68
CA VAL A 669 -28.98 -29.13 -4.40
C VAL A 669 -28.33 -27.85 -3.87
N GLY A 670 -27.06 -27.96 -3.49
CA GLY A 670 -26.25 -26.84 -2.98
C GLY A 670 -24.75 -27.18 -2.95
N LEU A 671 -23.94 -26.19 -2.64
CA LEU A 671 -22.51 -26.36 -2.33
C LEU A 671 -22.33 -27.13 -1.01
N GLN A 672 -21.18 -27.80 -0.84
CA GLN A 672 -20.86 -28.52 0.39
C GLN A 672 -20.43 -27.60 1.54
N THR A 673 -20.04 -26.37 1.22
CA THR A 673 -19.75 -25.28 2.17
C THR A 673 -20.31 -23.98 1.62
N GLY A 674 -20.71 -23.06 2.50
CA GLY A 674 -21.16 -21.73 2.09
C GLY A 674 -20.02 -20.92 1.46
N ARG A 675 -20.31 -20.11 0.44
CA ARG A 675 -19.36 -19.25 -0.28
C ARG A 675 -19.97 -17.91 -0.70
N TRP A 676 -19.26 -16.83 -0.37
CA TRP A 676 -19.43 -15.44 -0.78
C TRP A 676 -18.15 -15.04 -1.56
N TYR A 677 -18.25 -14.37 -2.71
CA TYR A 677 -17.14 -14.19 -3.67
C TYR A 677 -16.38 -15.48 -4.13
N PRO A 678 -17.05 -16.62 -4.39
CA PRO A 678 -16.37 -17.77 -5.00
C PRO A 678 -15.99 -17.48 -6.46
N SER A 679 -14.94 -18.14 -6.96
CA SER A 679 -14.77 -18.32 -8.42
C SER A 679 -15.31 -19.67 -8.88
N ALA A 680 -15.80 -19.72 -10.13
CA ALA A 680 -16.26 -20.95 -10.77
C ALA A 680 -15.68 -21.12 -12.19
N MET A 681 -15.39 -22.35 -12.61
CA MET A 681 -14.87 -22.65 -13.95
C MET A 681 -15.32 -24.02 -14.47
N THR A 682 -15.84 -24.06 -15.71
CA THR A 682 -16.04 -25.32 -16.46
C THR A 682 -14.68 -25.95 -16.80
N MET A 683 -14.48 -27.19 -16.34
CA MET A 683 -13.28 -28.00 -16.53
C MET A 683 -13.31 -28.76 -17.87
N ALA A 684 -12.18 -29.33 -18.29
CA ALA A 684 -12.07 -30.13 -19.51
C ALA A 684 -13.00 -31.38 -19.53
N ASN A 685 -13.32 -31.95 -18.38
CA ASN A 685 -14.28 -33.07 -18.25
C ASN A 685 -15.75 -32.62 -18.27
N GLY A 686 -16.04 -31.32 -18.36
CA GLY A 686 -17.39 -30.74 -18.33
C GLY A 686 -18.04 -30.61 -16.95
N SER A 687 -17.36 -30.96 -15.84
CA SER A 687 -17.80 -30.54 -14.49
C SER A 687 -17.33 -29.11 -14.19
N ILE A 688 -17.84 -28.52 -13.10
CA ILE A 688 -17.46 -27.17 -12.66
C ILE A 688 -16.60 -27.29 -11.39
N LEU A 689 -15.46 -26.63 -11.40
CA LEU A 689 -14.65 -26.36 -10.21
C LEU A 689 -15.14 -25.06 -9.57
N VAL A 690 -15.38 -25.07 -8.25
CA VAL A 690 -15.71 -23.90 -7.42
C VAL A 690 -14.61 -23.70 -6.38
N VAL A 691 -14.18 -22.45 -6.17
CA VAL A 691 -12.93 -22.10 -5.47
C VAL A 691 -13.12 -20.90 -4.55
N GLY A 692 -12.60 -21.02 -3.32
CA GLY A 692 -12.46 -19.90 -2.39
C GLY A 692 -13.79 -19.31 -1.91
N GLY A 693 -13.74 -18.02 -1.57
CA GLY A 693 -14.84 -17.26 -0.97
C GLY A 693 -14.79 -17.20 0.56
N GLU A 694 -15.78 -16.56 1.17
CA GLU A 694 -16.03 -16.49 2.63
C GLU A 694 -17.35 -17.19 3.00
N VAL A 695 -17.62 -17.43 4.28
CA VAL A 695 -18.90 -18.04 4.76
C VAL A 695 -20.13 -17.10 4.71
N GLY A 696 -19.97 -15.90 4.15
CA GLY A 696 -20.94 -14.80 4.11
C GLY A 696 -20.20 -13.46 4.07
N SER A 697 -20.92 -12.33 4.14
CA SER A 697 -20.28 -11.01 4.05
C SER A 697 -19.36 -10.69 5.24
N ASN A 698 -18.08 -10.41 4.95
CA ASN A 698 -17.01 -10.20 5.93
C ASN A 698 -16.92 -11.37 6.91
N GLY A 699 -17.05 -12.58 6.37
CA GLY A 699 -17.07 -13.84 7.10
C GLY A 699 -15.68 -14.38 7.40
N ALA A 700 -15.64 -15.59 7.96
CA ALA A 700 -14.42 -16.38 7.93
C ALA A 700 -14.14 -16.89 6.51
N ALA A 701 -12.86 -16.91 6.13
CA ALA A 701 -12.35 -17.51 4.91
C ALA A 701 -12.91 -18.92 4.66
N VAL A 702 -13.14 -19.26 3.39
CA VAL A 702 -13.47 -20.60 2.92
C VAL A 702 -12.35 -21.11 2.00
N PRO A 703 -11.16 -21.42 2.57
CA PRO A 703 -9.96 -21.78 1.81
C PRO A 703 -10.06 -23.22 1.30
N SER A 704 -10.97 -23.44 0.34
CA SER A 704 -11.25 -24.77 -0.18
C SER A 704 -11.73 -24.78 -1.64
N LEU A 705 -11.58 -25.94 -2.27
CA LEU A 705 -12.07 -26.26 -3.61
C LEU A 705 -13.19 -27.30 -3.53
N GLU A 706 -14.14 -27.26 -4.47
CA GLU A 706 -15.06 -28.37 -4.69
C GLU A 706 -15.50 -28.51 -6.15
N ILE A 707 -16.03 -29.70 -6.49
CA ILE A 707 -16.55 -30.01 -7.83
C ILE A 707 -18.08 -30.13 -7.78
N ILE A 708 -18.77 -29.45 -8.69
CA ILE A 708 -20.21 -29.63 -8.94
C ILE A 708 -20.43 -30.13 -10.39
N PRO A 709 -21.32 -31.12 -10.65
CA PRO A 709 -22.06 -31.94 -9.68
C PRO A 709 -21.12 -32.74 -8.76
N ARG A 710 -21.47 -32.90 -7.48
CA ARG A 710 -20.62 -33.57 -6.48
C ARG A 710 -20.29 -35.00 -6.92
N PRO A 711 -19.00 -35.36 -7.15
CA PRO A 711 -18.63 -36.71 -7.56
C PRO A 711 -18.84 -37.71 -6.40
N PRO A 712 -19.12 -39.01 -6.68
CA PRO A 712 -19.35 -40.01 -5.64
C PRO A 712 -18.17 -40.12 -4.66
N GLY A 713 -18.42 -39.86 -3.37
CA GLY A 713 -17.38 -39.84 -2.33
C GLY A 713 -16.48 -38.61 -2.32
N GLY A 714 -16.68 -37.65 -3.22
CA GLY A 714 -15.98 -36.36 -3.21
C GLY A 714 -16.34 -35.52 -2.00
N ASN A 715 -15.37 -34.75 -1.51
CA ASN A 715 -15.50 -33.78 -0.42
C ASN A 715 -14.82 -32.47 -0.84
N VAL A 716 -14.97 -31.41 -0.04
CA VAL A 716 -14.16 -30.19 -0.20
C VAL A 716 -12.67 -30.49 0.04
N LEU A 717 -11.78 -29.86 -0.73
CA LEU A 717 -10.32 -29.94 -0.53
C LEU A 717 -9.81 -28.63 0.07
N TYR A 718 -9.11 -28.70 1.21
CA TYR A 718 -8.51 -27.53 1.86
C TYR A 718 -7.27 -26.99 1.12
N CYS A 719 -7.09 -25.67 1.15
CA CYS A 719 -5.99 -24.96 0.50
C CYS A 719 -5.27 -24.02 1.49
N ASP A 720 -4.09 -24.44 1.96
CA ASP A 720 -3.19 -23.63 2.78
C ASP A 720 -2.92 -22.24 2.18
N TYR A 721 -2.74 -22.20 0.86
CA TYR A 721 -2.41 -20.97 0.13
C TYR A 721 -3.56 -19.96 0.07
N LEU A 722 -4.82 -20.42 0.10
CA LEU A 722 -5.97 -19.53 0.25
C LEU A 722 -6.12 -19.10 1.72
N ALA A 723 -5.88 -19.99 2.68
CA ALA A 723 -5.99 -19.64 4.10
C ALA A 723 -5.00 -18.54 4.54
N ARG A 724 -3.84 -18.43 3.89
CA ARG A 724 -2.79 -17.43 4.22
C ARG A 724 -2.74 -16.19 3.31
N THR A 725 -3.65 -16.07 2.34
CA THR A 725 -3.75 -14.89 1.46
C THR A 725 -5.13 -14.22 1.55
N ASP A 726 -5.95 -14.69 2.47
CA ASP A 726 -7.18 -14.06 2.92
C ASP A 726 -6.88 -12.70 3.60
N PRO A 727 -7.70 -11.65 3.41
CA PRO A 727 -8.91 -11.57 2.58
C PRO A 727 -8.63 -11.20 1.11
N TYR A 728 -7.36 -11.14 0.67
CA TYR A 728 -6.95 -10.53 -0.61
C TYR A 728 -7.06 -11.45 -1.84
N ASN A 729 -7.73 -12.60 -1.73
CA ASN A 729 -7.66 -13.69 -2.70
C ASN A 729 -9.03 -14.13 -3.27
N LEU A 730 -10.08 -13.35 -3.00
CA LEU A 730 -11.45 -13.66 -3.40
C LEU A 730 -11.66 -13.37 -4.90
N TYR A 731 -12.60 -14.07 -5.54
CA TYR A 731 -12.63 -14.22 -7.00
C TYR A 731 -11.26 -14.58 -7.63
N PRO A 732 -10.62 -15.71 -7.24
CA PRO A 732 -9.36 -16.15 -7.84
C PRO A 732 -9.54 -16.57 -9.31
N TYR A 733 -8.66 -16.15 -10.21
CA TYR A 733 -8.77 -16.43 -11.64
C TYR A 733 -8.45 -17.90 -11.95
N LEU A 734 -9.27 -18.57 -12.77
CA LEU A 734 -9.18 -20.01 -13.06
C LEU A 734 -9.13 -20.28 -14.58
N ILE A 735 -8.13 -21.04 -15.03
CA ILE A 735 -7.93 -21.38 -16.45
C ILE A 735 -7.52 -22.85 -16.63
N VAL A 736 -8.22 -23.60 -17.49
CA VAL A 736 -7.76 -24.92 -17.99
C VAL A 736 -6.58 -24.73 -18.94
N LEU A 737 -5.50 -25.48 -18.73
CA LEU A 737 -4.27 -25.39 -19.51
C LEU A 737 -4.21 -26.41 -20.67
N PRO A 738 -3.71 -26.01 -21.86
CA PRO A 738 -3.57 -26.89 -23.02
C PRO A 738 -2.82 -28.22 -22.80
N THR A 739 -1.84 -28.29 -21.89
CA THR A 739 -1.09 -29.52 -21.57
C THR A 739 -1.65 -30.33 -20.39
N GLY A 740 -2.75 -29.88 -19.77
CA GLY A 740 -3.43 -30.57 -18.66
C GLY A 740 -3.06 -30.06 -17.27
N GLY A 741 -4.09 -29.72 -16.50
CA GLY A 741 -3.99 -28.98 -15.23
C GLY A 741 -4.74 -27.65 -15.28
N ILE A 742 -4.79 -26.99 -14.13
CA ILE A 742 -5.55 -25.75 -13.93
C ILE A 742 -4.60 -24.68 -13.41
N PHE A 743 -4.44 -23.58 -14.16
CA PHE A 743 -3.81 -22.38 -13.65
C PHE A 743 -4.79 -21.67 -12.71
N ILE A 744 -4.30 -21.25 -11.55
CA ILE A 744 -5.00 -20.40 -10.60
C ILE A 744 -4.10 -19.21 -10.20
N ALA A 745 -4.66 -18.00 -10.23
CA ALA A 745 -4.03 -16.77 -9.75
C ALA A 745 -4.92 -16.07 -8.72
N TYR A 746 -4.32 -15.59 -7.64
CA TYR A 746 -5.01 -15.09 -6.44
C TYR A 746 -4.08 -14.16 -5.66
N TYR A 747 -4.60 -13.06 -5.10
CA TYR A 747 -3.80 -12.00 -4.49
C TYR A 747 -2.68 -11.52 -5.44
N ASN A 748 -1.40 -11.71 -5.08
CA ASN A 748 -0.23 -11.50 -5.93
C ASN A 748 0.51 -12.82 -6.25
N GLU A 749 -0.18 -13.97 -6.21
CA GLU A 749 0.41 -15.30 -6.40
C GLU A 749 -0.25 -16.07 -7.55
N ALA A 750 0.48 -17.04 -8.11
CA ALA A 750 -0.05 -17.97 -9.10
C ALA A 750 0.53 -19.38 -8.95
N ARG A 751 -0.24 -20.39 -9.35
CA ARG A 751 0.18 -21.80 -9.36
C ARG A 751 -0.58 -22.61 -10.41
N ILE A 752 -0.07 -23.80 -10.71
CA ILE A 752 -0.75 -24.82 -11.51
C ILE A 752 -1.16 -25.95 -10.58
N LEU A 753 -2.44 -26.31 -10.60
CA LEU A 753 -3.03 -27.46 -9.94
C LEU A 753 -3.14 -28.65 -10.91
N ASP A 754 -3.17 -29.85 -10.35
CA ASP A 754 -3.55 -31.07 -11.06
C ASP A 754 -5.08 -31.13 -11.30
N GLU A 755 -5.52 -31.44 -12.52
CA GLU A 755 -6.96 -31.41 -12.86
C GLU A 755 -7.78 -32.58 -12.30
N VAL A 756 -7.12 -33.61 -11.74
CA VAL A 756 -7.78 -34.80 -11.17
C VAL A 756 -7.73 -34.78 -9.64
N THR A 757 -6.57 -34.47 -9.07
CA THR A 757 -6.33 -34.47 -7.61
C THR A 757 -6.45 -33.08 -6.98
N LEU A 758 -6.49 -32.01 -7.78
CA LEU A 758 -6.48 -30.60 -7.36
C LEU A 758 -5.28 -30.17 -6.50
N ALA A 759 -4.27 -31.03 -6.36
CA ALA A 759 -3.02 -30.73 -5.66
C ALA A 759 -2.14 -29.76 -6.48
N THR A 760 -1.30 -28.96 -5.81
CA THR A 760 -0.37 -28.04 -6.48
C THR A 760 0.73 -28.84 -7.22
N LYS A 761 0.82 -28.68 -8.56
CA LYS A 761 1.88 -29.24 -9.43
C LYS A 761 3.11 -28.33 -9.53
N LYS A 762 2.89 -27.01 -9.61
CA LYS A 762 3.93 -25.98 -9.85
C LYS A 762 3.49 -24.68 -9.17
N VAL A 763 4.29 -24.12 -8.29
CA VAL A 763 4.15 -22.70 -7.89
C VAL A 763 4.84 -21.84 -8.94
N LEU A 764 4.25 -20.71 -9.31
CA LEU A 764 4.79 -19.75 -10.28
C LEU A 764 5.38 -18.54 -9.52
N PRO A 765 6.23 -17.71 -10.15
CA PRO A 765 6.68 -16.46 -9.54
C PRO A 765 5.50 -15.58 -9.16
N ASN A 766 5.60 -14.84 -8.05
CA ASN A 766 4.59 -13.86 -7.65
C ASN A 766 4.34 -12.85 -8.79
N ILE A 767 3.09 -12.42 -8.89
CA ILE A 767 2.61 -11.47 -9.88
C ILE A 767 3.17 -10.09 -9.50
N PRO A 768 3.89 -9.38 -10.40
CA PRO A 768 4.35 -8.02 -10.14
C PRO A 768 3.16 -7.08 -9.88
N ALA A 769 3.40 -5.99 -9.16
CA ALA A 769 2.37 -5.03 -8.76
C ALA A 769 2.76 -3.61 -9.18
N ALA A 770 3.24 -2.78 -8.24
CA ALA A 770 3.86 -1.49 -8.52
C ALA A 770 5.33 -1.51 -8.09
N VAL A 771 6.16 -0.60 -8.63
CA VAL A 771 7.59 -0.50 -8.29
C VAL A 771 7.80 -0.22 -6.80
N ASN A 772 6.89 0.57 -6.22
CA ASN A 772 6.88 0.94 -4.80
C ASN A 772 6.31 -0.12 -3.85
N ASN A 773 5.57 -1.10 -4.36
CA ASN A 773 4.87 -2.05 -3.51
C ASN A 773 4.59 -3.37 -4.25
N PHE A 774 5.51 -4.33 -4.09
CA PHE A 774 5.40 -5.69 -4.62
C PHE A 774 4.30 -6.53 -3.94
N LEU A 775 3.66 -6.02 -2.89
CA LEU A 775 2.54 -6.66 -2.19
C LEU A 775 1.17 -6.22 -2.72
N GLY A 776 1.11 -5.40 -3.78
CA GLY A 776 -0.15 -5.08 -4.46
C GLY A 776 -0.82 -6.32 -5.07
N GLY A 777 -2.12 -6.44 -4.85
CA GLY A 777 -2.93 -7.58 -5.30
C GLY A 777 -3.57 -7.36 -6.68
N ARG A 778 -4.12 -8.44 -7.22
CA ARG A 778 -4.78 -8.49 -8.54
C ARG A 778 -6.21 -9.05 -8.52
N THR A 779 -6.68 -9.54 -7.36
CA THR A 779 -8.02 -10.10 -7.13
C THR A 779 -8.72 -9.35 -5.99
N TYR A 780 -10.01 -9.59 -5.77
CA TYR A 780 -10.78 -8.86 -4.76
C TYR A 780 -10.11 -8.94 -3.36
N PRO A 781 -10.04 -7.83 -2.60
CA PRO A 781 -10.58 -6.50 -2.90
C PRO A 781 -9.59 -5.59 -3.68
N MET A 782 -8.36 -6.05 -3.92
CA MET A 782 -7.35 -5.39 -4.77
C MET A 782 -7.62 -5.67 -6.26
N GLU A 783 -8.88 -5.48 -6.67
CA GLU A 783 -9.47 -6.07 -7.87
C GLU A 783 -8.88 -5.48 -9.17
N GLY A 784 -8.09 -6.29 -9.87
CA GLY A 784 -7.78 -6.06 -11.29
C GLY A 784 -8.77 -6.79 -12.18
N THR A 785 -8.41 -7.00 -13.44
CA THR A 785 -9.17 -7.88 -14.34
C THR A 785 -8.24 -8.75 -15.16
N ALA A 786 -8.56 -10.05 -15.27
CA ALA A 786 -7.78 -11.01 -16.04
C ALA A 786 -8.48 -11.52 -17.31
N VAL A 787 -7.65 -11.85 -18.31
CA VAL A 787 -8.06 -12.45 -19.59
C VAL A 787 -7.02 -13.47 -20.08
N VAL A 788 -7.42 -14.33 -21.02
CA VAL A 788 -6.51 -15.21 -21.77
C VAL A 788 -6.34 -14.64 -23.18
N MET A 789 -5.08 -14.47 -23.63
CA MET A 789 -4.82 -13.99 -24.99
C MET A 789 -5.35 -14.96 -26.05
N PRO A 790 -5.77 -14.48 -27.25
CA PRO A 790 -6.45 -15.32 -28.23
C PRO A 790 -5.57 -16.46 -28.74
N GLN A 791 -6.09 -17.69 -28.80
CA GLN A 791 -5.37 -18.82 -29.37
C GLN A 791 -5.82 -19.12 -30.81
N SER A 792 -4.86 -19.31 -31.70
CA SER A 792 -5.11 -19.56 -33.13
C SER A 792 -4.79 -20.99 -33.51
N ALA A 793 -5.56 -21.58 -34.43
CA ALA A 793 -5.24 -22.90 -34.98
C ALA A 793 -3.84 -22.88 -35.65
N PRO A 794 -2.98 -23.89 -35.43
CA PRO A 794 -3.26 -25.23 -34.90
C PRO A 794 -3.25 -25.37 -33.37
N TYR A 795 -3.27 -24.27 -32.61
CA TYR A 795 -3.30 -24.23 -31.13
C TYR A 795 -2.03 -24.79 -30.46
N THR A 796 -0.89 -24.63 -31.14
CA THR A 796 0.44 -25.04 -30.66
C THR A 796 1.16 -23.98 -29.83
N ASP A 797 0.71 -22.72 -29.89
CA ASP A 797 1.36 -21.60 -29.22
C ASP A 797 1.01 -21.61 -27.72
N PRO A 798 1.95 -21.34 -26.81
CA PRO A 798 1.68 -21.36 -25.37
C PRO A 798 0.55 -20.41 -24.96
N LEU A 799 -0.33 -20.88 -24.08
CA LEU A 799 -1.38 -20.04 -23.51
C LEU A 799 -0.73 -18.88 -22.76
N THR A 800 -1.15 -17.65 -23.05
CA THR A 800 -0.70 -16.45 -22.33
C THR A 800 -1.83 -15.91 -21.47
N PHE A 801 -1.62 -15.94 -20.15
CA PHE A 801 -2.45 -15.25 -19.17
C PHE A 801 -2.07 -13.78 -19.12
N MET A 802 -3.03 -12.89 -18.90
CA MET A 802 -2.80 -11.47 -18.65
C MET A 802 -3.76 -10.96 -17.58
N VAL A 803 -3.28 -10.12 -16.67
CA VAL A 803 -4.09 -9.38 -15.70
C VAL A 803 -3.69 -7.91 -15.70
N CYS A 804 -4.68 -7.02 -15.74
CA CYS A 804 -4.51 -5.58 -15.78
C CYS A 804 -5.12 -4.93 -14.53
N GLY A 805 -4.44 -3.92 -13.98
CA GLY A 805 -4.94 -3.23 -12.80
C GLY A 805 -4.90 -4.06 -11.51
N GLY A 806 -5.58 -3.57 -10.48
CA GLY A 806 -5.47 -3.99 -9.08
C GLY A 806 -5.09 -2.81 -8.20
N SER A 807 -4.69 -3.04 -6.95
CA SER A 807 -4.19 -1.95 -6.08
C SER A 807 -3.22 -2.42 -4.98
N THR A 808 -2.53 -1.46 -4.35
CA THR A 808 -1.53 -1.70 -3.30
C THR A 808 -2.14 -1.73 -1.88
N PRO A 809 -1.61 -2.53 -0.95
CA PRO A 809 -1.95 -2.41 0.47
C PRO A 809 -1.41 -1.10 1.06
N GLY A 810 -2.07 -0.58 2.10
CA GLY A 810 -1.72 0.69 2.73
C GLY A 810 -2.46 1.84 2.05
N PRO A 811 -1.80 2.73 1.29
CA PRO A 811 -2.44 3.88 0.62
C PRO A 811 -3.36 3.53 -0.56
N GLU A 812 -3.77 2.27 -0.75
CA GLU A 812 -4.82 1.81 -1.68
C GLU A 812 -4.63 2.22 -3.17
N ILE A 813 -3.39 2.39 -3.63
CA ILE A 813 -3.12 3.01 -4.94
C ILE A 813 -3.42 2.01 -6.06
N ALA A 814 -4.24 2.40 -7.04
CA ALA A 814 -4.56 1.53 -8.16
C ALA A 814 -3.35 1.36 -9.11
N LEU A 815 -3.18 0.15 -9.62
CA LEU A 815 -2.05 -0.21 -10.49
C LEU A 815 -2.26 0.32 -11.91
N ASP A 816 -1.21 0.85 -12.52
CA ASP A 816 -1.21 1.41 -13.88
C ASP A 816 -0.73 0.44 -14.95
N ASN A 817 -0.64 -0.86 -14.68
CA ASN A 817 0.00 -1.80 -15.58
C ASN A 817 -0.77 -3.12 -15.79
N CYS A 818 -0.56 -3.70 -16.97
CA CYS A 818 -0.92 -5.07 -17.32
C CYS A 818 0.32 -5.96 -17.19
N VAL A 819 0.16 -7.14 -16.61
CA VAL A 819 1.20 -8.15 -16.51
C VAL A 819 0.76 -9.47 -17.12
N SER A 820 1.66 -10.13 -17.83
CA SER A 820 1.36 -11.36 -18.59
C SER A 820 2.41 -12.45 -18.41
N LEU A 821 1.97 -13.70 -18.50
CA LEU A 821 2.79 -14.91 -18.29
C LEU A 821 2.33 -16.05 -19.19
N GLN A 822 3.28 -16.88 -19.65
CA GLN A 822 3.00 -18.18 -20.26
C GLN A 822 3.27 -19.30 -19.23
N PRO A 823 2.28 -19.71 -18.41
CA PRO A 823 2.53 -20.49 -17.19
C PRO A 823 3.10 -21.89 -17.44
N GLU A 824 2.86 -22.46 -18.62
CA GLU A 824 3.37 -23.77 -19.04
C GLU A 824 4.84 -23.72 -19.48
N VAL A 825 5.36 -22.55 -19.87
CA VAL A 825 6.76 -22.41 -20.31
C VAL A 825 7.72 -22.58 -19.13
N ALA A 826 8.84 -23.27 -19.39
CA ALA A 826 9.87 -23.51 -18.39
C ALA A 826 10.68 -22.23 -18.14
N GLY A 827 10.80 -21.81 -16.88
CA GLY A 827 11.49 -20.57 -16.52
C GLY A 827 10.78 -19.29 -16.99
N ALA A 828 9.47 -19.33 -17.24
CA ALA A 828 8.70 -18.17 -17.64
C ALA A 828 8.64 -17.11 -16.52
N ASN A 829 9.02 -15.88 -16.86
CA ASN A 829 8.87 -14.69 -16.03
C ASN A 829 7.68 -13.85 -16.52
N TRP A 830 7.22 -12.94 -15.66
CA TRP A 830 6.19 -11.97 -16.00
C TRP A 830 6.72 -10.90 -16.97
N THR A 831 5.88 -10.49 -17.92
CA THR A 831 6.12 -9.34 -18.81
C THR A 831 5.16 -8.22 -18.41
N ILE A 832 5.66 -6.99 -18.23
CA ILE A 832 4.91 -5.80 -17.79
C ILE A 832 4.70 -4.84 -18.98
N GLU A 833 3.51 -4.25 -19.10
CA GLU A 833 3.19 -3.17 -20.05
C GLU A 833 2.37 -2.06 -19.35
N ARG A 834 2.73 -0.78 -19.53
CA ARG A 834 2.00 0.34 -18.87
C ARG A 834 0.65 0.61 -19.54
N MET A 835 -0.38 0.77 -18.73
CA MET A 835 -1.68 1.34 -19.11
C MET A 835 -1.64 2.87 -19.10
N PRO A 836 -2.43 3.55 -19.96
CA PRO A 836 -2.55 5.01 -19.97
C PRO A 836 -3.40 5.59 -18.81
N SER A 837 -3.61 4.83 -17.73
CA SER A 837 -4.47 5.18 -16.59
C SER A 837 -4.37 4.11 -15.48
N LYS A 838 -4.30 4.52 -14.21
CA LYS A 838 -4.43 3.62 -13.03
C LYS A 838 -5.82 2.97 -12.98
N ARG A 839 -5.91 1.66 -12.71
CA ARG A 839 -7.20 0.94 -12.61
C ARG A 839 -7.24 -0.10 -11.50
N VAL A 840 -8.21 0.06 -10.61
CA VAL A 840 -8.80 -0.97 -9.75
C VAL A 840 -10.29 -1.08 -10.13
N ILE A 841 -10.94 -2.22 -9.84
CA ILE A 841 -12.34 -2.55 -10.19
C ILE A 841 -12.69 -2.27 -11.67
N SER A 842 -11.79 -2.59 -12.59
CA SER A 842 -12.03 -2.48 -14.04
C SER A 842 -12.89 -3.63 -14.58
N SER A 843 -13.41 -3.45 -15.80
CA SER A 843 -13.93 -4.54 -16.63
C SER A 843 -13.06 -4.74 -17.87
N MET A 844 -12.91 -5.98 -18.34
CA MET A 844 -12.21 -6.31 -19.59
C MET A 844 -13.01 -7.28 -20.46
N VAL A 845 -13.35 -6.84 -21.67
CA VAL A 845 -14.15 -7.62 -22.62
C VAL A 845 -13.32 -7.96 -23.86
N ALA A 846 -13.26 -9.25 -24.19
CA ALA A 846 -12.63 -9.74 -25.41
C ALA A 846 -13.52 -9.43 -26.63
N LEU A 847 -12.93 -8.89 -27.70
CA LEU A 847 -13.65 -8.52 -28.91
C LEU A 847 -13.45 -9.55 -30.05
N PRO A 848 -14.39 -9.66 -31.02
CA PRO A 848 -14.31 -10.64 -32.10
C PRO A 848 -13.05 -10.59 -32.96
N ASP A 849 -12.37 -9.44 -33.03
CA ASP A 849 -11.13 -9.25 -33.80
C ASP A 849 -9.85 -9.75 -33.08
N GLY A 850 -9.96 -10.08 -31.80
CA GLY A 850 -8.86 -10.53 -30.94
C GLY A 850 -8.22 -9.42 -30.11
N THR A 851 -8.75 -8.20 -30.16
CA THR A 851 -8.42 -7.13 -29.21
C THR A 851 -9.23 -7.27 -27.91
N PHE A 852 -8.83 -6.55 -26.86
CA PHE A 852 -9.58 -6.46 -25.61
C PHE A 852 -9.94 -5.01 -25.32
N LEU A 853 -11.16 -4.77 -24.86
CA LEU A 853 -11.63 -3.48 -24.37
C LEU A 853 -11.54 -3.46 -22.85
N ILE A 854 -10.67 -2.59 -22.31
CA ILE A 854 -10.61 -2.25 -20.89
C ILE A 854 -11.49 -1.01 -20.67
N LEU A 855 -12.38 -1.05 -19.68
CA LEU A 855 -13.28 0.04 -19.35
C LEU A 855 -13.59 0.07 -17.84
N ASN A 856 -14.30 1.11 -17.42
CA ASN A 856 -14.75 1.32 -16.04
C ASN A 856 -13.59 1.38 -15.03
N GLY A 857 -13.94 1.35 -13.75
CA GLY A 857 -13.00 1.27 -12.64
C GLY A 857 -12.54 2.61 -12.09
N ALA A 858 -11.58 2.57 -11.17
CA ALA A 858 -11.12 3.70 -10.35
C ALA A 858 -9.61 3.86 -10.39
N GLN A 859 -9.11 5.07 -10.17
CA GLN A 859 -7.67 5.35 -10.10
C GLN A 859 -7.10 5.23 -8.66
N GLN A 860 -7.97 5.00 -7.68
CA GLN A 860 -7.64 4.94 -6.25
C GLN A 860 -8.65 4.07 -5.48
N GLY A 861 -8.18 3.30 -4.50
CA GLY A 861 -8.99 2.54 -3.53
C GLY A 861 -9.02 1.02 -3.75
N PHE A 862 -10.03 0.39 -3.16
CA PHE A 862 -10.34 -1.03 -3.28
C PHE A 862 -11.74 -1.30 -3.85
N ALA A 863 -11.99 -2.56 -4.20
CA ALA A 863 -13.33 -3.09 -4.41
C ALA A 863 -14.11 -3.17 -3.09
N GLY A 864 -15.32 -2.62 -3.07
CA GLY A 864 -16.14 -2.47 -1.88
C GLY A 864 -16.95 -1.17 -1.90
N PHE A 865 -17.96 -1.08 -1.03
CA PHE A 865 -18.80 0.10 -0.89
C PHE A 865 -18.00 1.30 -0.34
N GLY A 866 -18.08 2.44 -1.03
CA GLY A 866 -17.39 3.68 -0.65
C GLY A 866 -15.85 3.66 -0.66
N LEU A 867 -15.19 2.55 -1.05
CA LEU A 867 -13.73 2.44 -1.01
C LEU A 867 -13.04 3.09 -2.23
N ALA A 868 -13.60 2.91 -3.42
CA ALA A 868 -13.04 3.42 -4.66
C ALA A 868 -13.29 4.93 -4.89
N THR A 869 -12.30 5.64 -5.44
CA THR A 869 -12.40 7.07 -5.81
C THR A 869 -11.67 7.37 -7.13
N SER A 870 -11.86 8.59 -7.66
CA SER A 870 -11.28 9.03 -8.96
C SER A 870 -11.63 8.09 -10.14
N PRO A 871 -12.92 8.01 -10.53
CA PRO A 871 -13.40 7.11 -11.59
C PRO A 871 -12.68 7.30 -12.94
N ASN A 872 -12.52 6.19 -13.67
CA ASN A 872 -12.00 6.15 -15.03
C ASN A 872 -13.14 6.31 -16.05
N HIS A 873 -13.13 7.41 -16.81
CA HIS A 873 -14.13 7.63 -17.88
C HIS A 873 -13.71 7.11 -19.25
N ASN A 874 -12.41 7.02 -19.54
CA ASN A 874 -11.89 6.54 -20.82
C ASN A 874 -11.94 5.01 -20.92
N ALA A 875 -12.32 4.51 -22.09
CA ALA A 875 -12.01 3.13 -22.48
C ALA A 875 -10.59 3.03 -23.07
N VAL A 876 -9.98 1.86 -22.98
CA VAL A 876 -8.65 1.55 -23.55
C VAL A 876 -8.76 0.26 -24.37
N LEU A 877 -8.24 0.29 -25.60
CA LEU A 877 -8.13 -0.89 -26.45
C LEU A 877 -6.74 -1.49 -26.32
N TYR A 878 -6.65 -2.76 -25.92
CA TYR A 878 -5.41 -3.54 -25.94
C TYR A 878 -5.38 -4.45 -27.18
N ASP A 879 -4.37 -4.31 -28.02
CA ASP A 879 -4.17 -5.09 -29.24
C ASP A 879 -2.96 -6.02 -29.10
N PRO A 880 -3.15 -7.34 -28.86
CA PRO A 880 -2.05 -8.29 -28.68
C PRO A 880 -1.21 -8.51 -29.94
N THR A 881 -1.70 -8.12 -31.13
CA THR A 881 -1.01 -8.34 -32.40
C THR A 881 0.12 -7.34 -32.66
N LYS A 882 0.12 -6.21 -31.93
CA LYS A 882 1.19 -5.21 -31.99
C LYS A 882 2.42 -5.64 -31.16
N PRO A 883 3.60 -5.06 -31.44
CA PRO A 883 4.75 -5.14 -30.55
C PRO A 883 4.41 -4.75 -29.12
N LEU A 884 5.16 -5.32 -28.17
CA LEU A 884 5.14 -4.98 -26.75
C LEU A 884 5.23 -3.44 -26.56
N HIS A 885 4.59 -2.93 -25.51
CA HIS A 885 4.55 -1.52 -25.13
C HIS A 885 3.88 -0.56 -26.14
N ASN A 886 3.39 -1.09 -27.27
CA ASN A 886 2.69 -0.35 -28.33
C ASN A 886 1.24 -0.83 -28.48
N ARG A 887 0.79 -1.72 -27.60
CA ARG A 887 -0.48 -2.46 -27.70
C ARG A 887 -1.70 -1.59 -27.41
N MET A 888 -1.57 -0.68 -26.45
CA MET A 888 -2.69 0.07 -25.89
C MET A 888 -3.07 1.32 -26.70
N SER A 889 -4.35 1.70 -26.66
CA SER A 889 -4.88 2.87 -27.33
C SER A 889 -6.05 3.45 -26.56
N VAL A 890 -6.00 4.74 -26.21
CA VAL A 890 -7.10 5.43 -25.52
C VAL A 890 -8.23 5.67 -26.50
N LEU A 891 -9.44 5.26 -26.11
CA LEU A 891 -10.68 5.36 -26.89
C LEU A 891 -11.58 6.49 -26.35
N ALA A 892 -12.86 6.50 -26.75
CA ALA A 892 -13.84 7.47 -26.27
C ALA A 892 -14.11 7.34 -24.76
N ASN A 893 -14.63 8.42 -24.16
CA ASN A 893 -15.02 8.49 -22.75
C ASN A 893 -16.54 8.29 -22.57
N THR A 894 -16.95 7.71 -21.45
CA THR A 894 -18.32 7.84 -20.92
C THR A 894 -18.45 9.14 -20.10
N THR A 895 -19.66 9.47 -19.68
CA THR A 895 -19.97 10.53 -18.70
C THR A 895 -20.59 9.98 -17.42
N ILE A 896 -20.39 8.68 -17.17
CA ILE A 896 -20.97 7.92 -16.07
C ILE A 896 -19.85 7.29 -15.23
N ASP A 897 -19.90 7.49 -13.93
CA ASP A 897 -18.98 6.86 -12.97
C ASP A 897 -19.35 5.38 -12.80
N ARG A 898 -18.55 4.49 -13.39
CA ARG A 898 -18.73 3.04 -13.32
C ARG A 898 -17.72 2.46 -12.31
N LEU A 899 -18.05 2.59 -11.03
CA LEU A 899 -17.27 2.13 -9.87
C LEU A 899 -17.66 0.69 -9.47
N TYR A 900 -17.82 0.39 -8.19
CA TYR A 900 -17.97 -0.99 -7.70
C TYR A 900 -19.29 -1.62 -8.14
N HIS A 901 -19.29 -2.92 -8.48
CA HIS A 901 -20.36 -3.59 -9.24
C HIS A 901 -20.60 -3.01 -10.66
N ASN A 902 -19.56 -2.54 -11.35
CA ASN A 902 -19.66 -2.32 -12.80
C ASN A 902 -19.50 -3.64 -13.54
N GLU A 903 -20.24 -3.79 -14.65
CA GLU A 903 -20.19 -4.98 -15.49
C GLU A 903 -20.03 -4.61 -16.96
N ALA A 904 -19.36 -5.48 -17.72
CA ALA A 904 -19.31 -5.39 -19.17
C ALA A 904 -19.26 -6.76 -19.84
N VAL A 905 -19.95 -6.93 -20.97
CA VAL A 905 -19.99 -8.19 -21.72
C VAL A 905 -20.23 -7.98 -23.22
N LEU A 906 -19.63 -8.83 -24.06
CA LEU A 906 -19.79 -8.78 -25.52
C LEU A 906 -21.20 -9.19 -25.95
N LEU A 907 -21.84 -8.36 -26.79
CA LEU A 907 -23.16 -8.65 -27.36
C LEU A 907 -23.07 -9.36 -28.73
N PRO A 908 -24.09 -10.13 -29.13
CA PRO A 908 -24.12 -10.82 -30.42
C PRO A 908 -23.98 -9.91 -31.65
N ASP A 909 -24.28 -8.60 -31.55
CA ASP A 909 -24.08 -7.64 -32.63
C ASP A 909 -22.65 -7.05 -32.72
N GLY A 910 -21.76 -7.42 -31.80
CA GLY A 910 -20.38 -6.94 -31.72
C GLY A 910 -20.17 -5.68 -30.90
N ARG A 911 -21.23 -5.08 -30.32
CA ARG A 911 -21.10 -4.03 -29.28
C ARG A 911 -20.73 -4.66 -27.93
N VAL A 912 -20.26 -3.85 -27.00
CA VAL A 912 -20.06 -4.26 -25.59
C VAL A 912 -21.14 -3.60 -24.74
N LEU A 913 -21.85 -4.40 -23.95
CA LEU A 913 -22.79 -3.93 -22.93
C LEU A 913 -22.02 -3.32 -21.75
N VAL A 914 -22.54 -2.25 -21.13
CA VAL A 914 -21.95 -1.63 -19.93
C VAL A 914 -23.04 -1.30 -18.92
N THR A 915 -22.92 -1.82 -17.70
CA THR A 915 -23.91 -1.68 -16.62
C THR A 915 -23.26 -1.54 -15.24
N GLY A 916 -24.08 -1.37 -14.19
CA GLY A 916 -23.60 -0.96 -12.85
C GLY A 916 -23.16 0.51 -12.84
N SER A 917 -22.64 1.10 -11.77
CA SER A 917 -22.24 0.55 -10.48
C SER A 917 -23.28 0.71 -9.36
N ASP A 918 -23.10 -0.08 -8.30
CA ASP A 918 -23.68 0.16 -6.98
C ASP A 918 -22.55 0.37 -5.95
N PRO A 919 -22.05 1.61 -5.80
CA PRO A 919 -20.94 1.92 -4.88
C PRO A 919 -21.40 2.17 -3.42
N GLU A 920 -22.71 2.17 -3.14
CA GLU A 920 -23.34 2.62 -1.87
C GLU A 920 -22.69 3.87 -1.25
N ASP A 921 -22.44 4.89 -2.06
CA ASP A 921 -21.71 6.11 -1.69
C ASP A 921 -22.59 7.37 -1.81
N LEU A 922 -22.34 8.38 -0.98
CA LEU A 922 -22.94 9.71 -1.10
C LEU A 922 -22.23 10.58 -2.15
N ARG A 923 -20.99 10.23 -2.54
CA ARG A 923 -20.18 10.92 -3.54
C ARG A 923 -20.53 10.52 -4.98
N PHE A 924 -20.91 9.26 -5.20
CA PHE A 924 -21.11 8.67 -6.53
C PHE A 924 -22.47 7.97 -6.63
N THR A 925 -23.23 8.27 -7.69
CA THR A 925 -24.60 7.76 -7.83
C THR A 925 -24.66 6.28 -8.21
N GLN A 926 -25.54 5.53 -7.55
CA GLN A 926 -26.04 4.24 -8.06
C GLN A 926 -26.56 4.39 -9.50
N GLU A 927 -26.19 3.44 -10.37
CA GLU A 927 -26.40 3.59 -11.80
C GLU A 927 -27.26 2.48 -12.43
N TYR A 928 -28.48 2.86 -12.78
CA TYR A 928 -29.47 2.02 -13.44
C TYR A 928 -29.41 2.11 -14.97
N ARG A 929 -28.65 3.05 -15.56
CA ARG A 929 -28.58 3.25 -17.02
C ARG A 929 -27.71 2.20 -17.70
N VAL A 930 -28.32 1.38 -18.55
CA VAL A 930 -27.63 0.47 -19.45
C VAL A 930 -27.04 1.28 -20.60
N GLU A 931 -25.72 1.21 -20.78
CA GLU A 931 -25.03 1.70 -21.96
C GLU A 931 -24.57 0.55 -22.84
N VAL A 932 -24.16 0.89 -24.05
CA VAL A 932 -23.26 0.08 -24.87
C VAL A 932 -22.06 0.92 -25.28
N PHE A 933 -20.89 0.30 -25.30
CA PHE A 933 -19.77 0.79 -26.09
C PHE A 933 -19.86 0.22 -27.50
N ILE A 934 -19.73 1.08 -28.50
CA ILE A 934 -19.66 0.71 -29.92
C ILE A 934 -18.18 0.73 -30.33
N PRO A 935 -17.55 -0.44 -30.56
CA PRO A 935 -16.12 -0.49 -30.90
C PRO A 935 -15.84 0.09 -32.31
N PRO A 936 -14.59 0.50 -32.59
CA PRO A 936 -14.23 1.15 -33.86
C PRO A 936 -14.63 0.36 -35.12
N TYR A 937 -14.66 -0.97 -35.06
CA TYR A 937 -15.05 -1.84 -36.17
C TYR A 937 -16.56 -1.82 -36.53
N LEU A 938 -17.41 -1.10 -35.79
CA LEU A 938 -18.82 -0.83 -36.13
C LEU A 938 -19.09 0.63 -36.53
N MET A 939 -18.07 1.49 -36.50
CA MET A 939 -18.21 2.93 -36.71
C MET A 939 -18.19 3.32 -38.21
N GLY A 940 -18.56 4.56 -38.52
CA GLY A 940 -18.49 5.09 -39.88
C GLY A 940 -19.49 4.51 -40.89
N GLY A 941 -20.51 3.76 -40.44
CA GLY A 941 -21.57 3.23 -41.29
C GLY A 941 -21.20 1.93 -42.04
N VAL A 942 -20.17 1.20 -41.58
CA VAL A 942 -19.83 -0.11 -42.13
C VAL A 942 -21.01 -1.09 -42.04
N LYS A 943 -21.26 -1.81 -43.14
CA LYS A 943 -22.28 -2.87 -43.19
C LYS A 943 -21.67 -4.19 -42.72
N GLN A 944 -22.19 -4.75 -41.62
CA GLN A 944 -21.71 -6.03 -41.09
C GLN A 944 -21.93 -7.18 -42.09
N PRO A 945 -20.99 -8.14 -42.20
CA PRO A 945 -21.17 -9.32 -43.05
C PRO A 945 -22.28 -10.22 -42.50
N ASN A 946 -23.01 -10.88 -43.40
CA ASN A 946 -24.01 -11.88 -43.03
C ASN A 946 -23.36 -13.27 -42.98
N VAL A 947 -23.68 -14.05 -41.94
CA VAL A 947 -23.24 -15.44 -41.77
C VAL A 947 -24.46 -16.31 -41.41
N THR A 948 -24.43 -17.58 -41.77
CA THR A 948 -25.45 -18.56 -41.37
C THR A 948 -24.80 -19.94 -41.30
N LEU A 949 -24.98 -20.65 -40.17
CA LEU A 949 -24.59 -22.06 -40.03
C LEU A 949 -25.48 -22.93 -40.92
N THR A 950 -24.92 -23.90 -41.65
CA THR A 950 -25.68 -24.68 -42.65
C THR A 950 -25.76 -26.18 -42.35
N ASN A 951 -24.97 -26.70 -41.41
CA ASN A 951 -24.95 -28.12 -41.03
C ASN A 951 -25.23 -28.40 -39.55
N GLY A 952 -25.67 -27.40 -38.77
CA GLY A 952 -26.05 -27.55 -37.36
C GLY A 952 -25.52 -26.42 -36.47
N ASP A 953 -25.77 -26.56 -35.18
CA ASP A 953 -25.37 -25.66 -34.09
C ASP A 953 -24.69 -26.42 -32.92
N ASP A 954 -24.35 -27.69 -33.10
CA ASP A 954 -23.78 -28.57 -32.07
C ASP A 954 -22.77 -29.53 -32.69
N PHE A 955 -21.51 -29.48 -32.23
CA PHE A 955 -20.36 -30.07 -32.93
C PHE A 955 -19.43 -30.84 -31.98
N ALA A 956 -18.82 -31.91 -32.50
CA ALA A 956 -17.74 -32.60 -31.81
C ALA A 956 -16.43 -31.78 -31.89
N TYR A 957 -15.41 -32.18 -31.11
CA TYR A 957 -14.05 -31.69 -31.32
C TYR A 957 -13.47 -32.25 -32.62
N SER A 958 -12.64 -31.45 -33.31
CA SER A 958 -12.12 -31.74 -34.67
C SER A 958 -13.20 -31.97 -35.76
N ASP A 959 -14.45 -31.55 -35.50
CA ASP A 959 -15.55 -31.54 -36.46
C ASP A 959 -15.54 -30.26 -37.34
N THR A 960 -16.27 -30.29 -38.45
CA THR A 960 -16.34 -29.21 -39.46
C THR A 960 -17.66 -28.47 -39.42
N ILE A 961 -17.62 -27.19 -39.01
CA ILE A 961 -18.73 -26.26 -39.14
C ILE A 961 -18.79 -25.77 -40.59
N THR A 962 -19.95 -25.88 -41.25
CA THR A 962 -20.17 -25.33 -42.59
C THR A 962 -20.98 -24.05 -42.46
N ILE A 963 -20.46 -22.94 -43.01
CA ILE A 963 -21.09 -21.62 -42.98
C ILE A 963 -21.31 -21.09 -44.39
N SER A 964 -22.44 -20.41 -44.62
CA SER A 964 -22.61 -19.54 -45.78
C SER A 964 -22.40 -18.09 -45.33
N VAL A 965 -21.63 -17.34 -46.12
CA VAL A 965 -21.16 -15.99 -45.78
C VAL A 965 -21.48 -15.03 -46.92
N ILE A 966 -21.86 -13.80 -46.59
CA ILE A 966 -21.90 -12.66 -47.51
C ILE A 966 -21.02 -11.54 -46.93
N LEU A 967 -19.92 -11.26 -47.62
CA LEU A 967 -18.98 -10.17 -47.33
C LEU A 967 -19.39 -8.91 -48.11
N TYR A 968 -19.11 -7.71 -47.60
CA TYR A 968 -19.45 -6.43 -48.23
C TYR A 968 -18.24 -5.52 -48.49
N HIS A 969 -17.13 -5.68 -47.76
CA HIS A 969 -15.94 -4.83 -47.87
C HIS A 969 -14.70 -5.59 -48.35
N GLY A 970 -14.56 -6.86 -47.95
CA GLY A 970 -13.43 -7.71 -48.24
C GLY A 970 -13.75 -8.93 -49.12
N THR A 971 -12.86 -9.91 -49.04
CA THR A 971 -12.88 -11.16 -49.82
C THR A 971 -12.61 -12.36 -48.90
N PRO A 972 -12.90 -13.61 -49.32
CA PRO A 972 -12.61 -14.80 -48.50
C PRO A 972 -11.13 -14.93 -48.08
N SER A 973 -10.20 -14.32 -48.81
CA SER A 973 -8.76 -14.26 -48.48
C SER A 973 -8.36 -13.16 -47.48
N SER A 974 -9.23 -12.16 -47.25
CA SER A 974 -9.04 -11.12 -46.22
C SER A 974 -10.00 -11.30 -45.03
N MET A 975 -10.73 -12.42 -45.01
CA MET A 975 -11.68 -12.79 -43.95
C MET A 975 -10.94 -13.42 -42.78
N ARG A 976 -11.46 -13.27 -41.57
CA ARG A 976 -11.11 -14.10 -40.40
C ARG A 976 -12.39 -14.67 -39.79
N VAL A 977 -12.27 -15.76 -39.05
CA VAL A 977 -13.35 -16.37 -38.27
C VAL A 977 -12.89 -16.44 -36.82
N SER A 978 -13.75 -16.09 -35.87
CA SER A 978 -13.49 -16.23 -34.43
C SER A 978 -14.61 -16.94 -33.71
N LEU A 979 -14.25 -17.61 -32.62
CA LEU A 979 -15.17 -18.17 -31.63
C LEU A 979 -14.95 -17.42 -30.31
N MET A 980 -16.01 -16.81 -29.79
CA MET A 980 -16.05 -16.12 -28.50
C MET A 980 -16.89 -16.98 -27.56
N THR A 981 -16.33 -17.51 -26.47
CA THR A 981 -17.09 -18.33 -25.52
C THR A 981 -18.21 -17.52 -24.84
N ALA A 982 -19.23 -18.22 -24.32
CA ALA A 982 -20.23 -17.62 -23.46
C ALA A 982 -19.60 -17.06 -22.18
N VAL A 983 -20.09 -15.90 -21.73
CA VAL A 983 -19.56 -15.15 -20.58
C VAL A 983 -20.67 -14.76 -19.62
N SER A 984 -20.38 -14.89 -18.33
CA SER A 984 -21.10 -14.23 -17.24
C SER A 984 -20.16 -13.22 -16.59
N ALA A 985 -20.56 -11.96 -16.50
CA ALA A 985 -19.79 -10.89 -15.86
C ALA A 985 -20.33 -10.61 -14.46
N THR A 986 -19.44 -10.54 -13.46
CA THR A 986 -19.75 -10.03 -12.11
C THR A 986 -18.47 -9.54 -11.42
N HIS A 987 -18.49 -8.37 -10.78
CA HIS A 987 -17.37 -7.78 -10.03
C HIS A 987 -16.06 -7.77 -10.84
N GLY A 988 -16.10 -7.13 -12.02
CA GLY A 988 -14.99 -7.07 -12.97
C GLY A 988 -14.63 -8.41 -13.65
N ASN A 989 -15.04 -9.55 -13.09
CA ASN A 989 -14.66 -10.89 -13.53
C ASN A 989 -15.54 -11.37 -14.70
N SER A 990 -14.90 -11.72 -15.82
CA SER A 990 -15.56 -12.27 -17.01
C SER A 990 -15.45 -13.79 -17.07
N PHE A 991 -16.30 -14.49 -16.31
CA PHE A 991 -16.27 -15.94 -16.18
C PHE A 991 -16.47 -16.65 -17.53
N GLY A 992 -15.54 -17.53 -17.88
CA GLY A 992 -15.55 -18.33 -19.11
C GLY A 992 -14.94 -17.66 -20.35
N GLN A 993 -14.55 -16.37 -20.29
CA GLN A 993 -14.11 -15.59 -21.45
C GLN A 993 -12.80 -16.09 -22.09
N ARG A 994 -12.88 -16.62 -23.32
CA ARG A 994 -11.75 -17.05 -24.16
C ARG A 994 -12.07 -16.78 -25.65
N THR A 995 -11.04 -16.40 -26.42
CA THR A 995 -11.13 -16.14 -27.86
C THR A 995 -10.30 -17.13 -28.65
N TYR A 996 -10.89 -17.69 -29.72
CA TYR A 996 -10.20 -18.63 -30.61
C TYR A 996 -10.31 -18.21 -32.08
N PHE A 997 -9.21 -18.37 -32.83
CA PHE A 997 -9.18 -18.22 -34.29
C PHE A 997 -9.04 -19.60 -34.96
N PRO A 998 -10.14 -20.29 -35.28
CA PRO A 998 -10.10 -21.57 -35.99
C PRO A 998 -9.54 -21.46 -37.41
N SER A 999 -8.98 -22.56 -37.91
CA SER A 999 -8.64 -22.69 -39.33
C SER A 999 -9.91 -22.86 -40.16
N PHE A 1000 -9.92 -22.28 -41.36
CA PHE A 1000 -11.04 -22.41 -42.29
C PHE A 1000 -10.56 -22.45 -43.74
N SER A 1001 -11.45 -22.89 -44.63
CA SER A 1001 -11.29 -22.78 -46.08
C SER A 1001 -12.62 -22.41 -46.72
N CYS A 1002 -12.61 -21.67 -47.83
CA CYS A 1002 -13.81 -21.21 -48.52
C CYS A 1002 -13.84 -21.72 -49.97
N THR A 1003 -15.03 -22.09 -50.44
CA THR A 1003 -15.24 -22.64 -51.79
C THR A 1003 -16.45 -21.98 -52.46
N GLY A 1004 -16.30 -21.71 -53.76
CA GLY A 1004 -17.27 -20.92 -54.53
C GLY A 1004 -17.26 -19.43 -54.18
N SER A 1005 -17.53 -18.60 -55.19
CA SER A 1005 -17.78 -17.17 -55.01
C SER A 1005 -18.86 -16.73 -56.00
N SER A 1006 -19.77 -15.88 -55.55
CA SER A 1006 -20.93 -15.41 -56.32
C SER A 1006 -21.40 -14.06 -55.78
N THR A 1007 -22.06 -13.24 -56.59
CA THR A 1007 -22.65 -11.98 -56.10
C THR A 1007 -23.99 -12.26 -55.40
N ALA A 1008 -24.14 -11.76 -54.18
CA ALA A 1008 -25.40 -11.78 -53.45
C ALA A 1008 -26.41 -10.79 -54.05
N ALA A 1009 -27.70 -10.99 -53.78
CA ALA A 1009 -28.79 -10.14 -54.28
C ALA A 1009 -28.70 -8.68 -53.81
N ASP A 1010 -27.94 -8.41 -52.74
CA ASP A 1010 -27.68 -7.10 -52.15
C ASP A 1010 -26.22 -6.61 -52.38
N GLY A 1011 -25.55 -7.16 -53.40
CA GLY A 1011 -24.25 -6.70 -53.91
C GLY A 1011 -23.01 -7.31 -53.23
N GLY A 1012 -23.15 -8.02 -52.11
CA GLY A 1012 -22.02 -8.62 -51.40
C GLY A 1012 -21.39 -9.83 -52.11
N THR A 1013 -20.17 -10.21 -51.70
CA THR A 1013 -19.50 -11.44 -52.13
C THR A 1013 -20.00 -12.61 -51.28
N LYS A 1014 -20.81 -13.50 -51.89
CA LYS A 1014 -21.31 -14.72 -51.26
C LYS A 1014 -20.40 -15.92 -51.50
N THR A 1015 -20.03 -16.60 -50.42
CA THR A 1015 -19.23 -17.83 -50.42
C THR A 1015 -19.78 -18.88 -49.43
N THR A 1016 -19.20 -20.08 -49.44
CA THR A 1016 -19.45 -21.14 -48.45
C THR A 1016 -18.10 -21.59 -47.89
N CYS A 1017 -17.97 -21.64 -46.56
CA CYS A 1017 -16.71 -21.98 -45.90
C CYS A 1017 -16.87 -23.14 -44.91
N SER A 1018 -15.82 -23.95 -44.82
CA SER A 1018 -15.65 -25.02 -43.85
C SER A 1018 -14.66 -24.55 -42.78
N VAL A 1019 -15.13 -24.42 -41.54
CA VAL A 1019 -14.36 -24.00 -40.36
C VAL A 1019 -14.12 -25.22 -39.48
N GLN A 1020 -12.89 -25.42 -38.99
CA GLN A 1020 -12.59 -26.52 -38.07
C GLN A 1020 -12.86 -26.10 -36.62
N THR A 1021 -13.49 -26.98 -35.85
CA THR A 1021 -13.59 -26.80 -34.39
C THR A 1021 -12.24 -27.02 -33.71
N PRO A 1022 -12.05 -26.53 -32.46
CA PRO A 1022 -10.88 -26.86 -31.65
C PRO A 1022 -10.68 -28.38 -31.47
N PRO A 1023 -9.44 -28.84 -31.23
CA PRO A 1023 -9.10 -30.26 -31.31
C PRO A 1023 -9.50 -31.09 -30.08
N ASN A 1024 -9.62 -30.48 -28.91
CA ASN A 1024 -9.89 -31.17 -27.64
C ASN A 1024 -10.37 -30.21 -26.52
N ALA A 1025 -10.70 -30.79 -25.37
CA ALA A 1025 -11.25 -30.12 -24.20
C ALA A 1025 -10.27 -29.26 -23.38
N HIS A 1026 -8.95 -29.44 -23.57
CA HIS A 1026 -7.91 -28.64 -22.93
C HIS A 1026 -7.64 -27.34 -23.68
N VAL A 1027 -7.77 -27.36 -25.01
CA VAL A 1027 -7.81 -26.15 -25.83
C VAL A 1027 -9.11 -25.38 -25.59
N TYR A 1028 -10.27 -26.02 -25.77
CA TYR A 1028 -11.60 -25.41 -25.61
C TYR A 1028 -12.46 -26.28 -24.66
N GLN A 1029 -12.77 -25.79 -23.46
CA GLN A 1029 -13.62 -26.55 -22.54
C GLN A 1029 -15.03 -26.76 -23.12
N PRO A 1030 -15.72 -27.87 -22.85
CA PRO A 1030 -17.05 -28.13 -23.39
C PRO A 1030 -18.01 -26.97 -23.08
N GLY A 1031 -18.74 -26.48 -24.08
CA GLY A 1031 -19.56 -25.29 -23.89
C GLY A 1031 -19.95 -24.53 -25.17
N TRP A 1032 -20.67 -23.44 -24.95
CA TRP A 1032 -21.24 -22.58 -25.99
C TRP A 1032 -20.32 -21.42 -26.37
N ALA A 1033 -20.33 -21.06 -27.66
CA ALA A 1033 -19.63 -19.90 -28.20
C ALA A 1033 -20.44 -19.21 -29.31
N MET A 1034 -20.19 -17.92 -29.51
CA MET A 1034 -20.60 -17.16 -30.69
C MET A 1034 -19.53 -17.24 -31.77
N LEU A 1035 -19.88 -17.77 -32.94
CA LEU A 1035 -19.06 -17.70 -34.14
C LEU A 1035 -19.27 -16.36 -34.86
N TYR A 1036 -18.19 -15.61 -35.04
CA TYR A 1036 -18.16 -14.38 -35.82
C TYR A 1036 -17.36 -14.56 -37.10
N VAL A 1037 -17.82 -13.91 -38.17
CA VAL A 1037 -17.04 -13.67 -39.39
C VAL A 1037 -16.58 -12.21 -39.39
N LEU A 1038 -15.29 -11.99 -39.58
CA LEU A 1038 -14.71 -10.66 -39.71
C LEU A 1038 -14.48 -10.33 -41.18
N ASP A 1039 -15.21 -9.36 -41.70
CA ASP A 1039 -15.05 -8.81 -43.04
C ASP A 1039 -14.23 -7.52 -42.99
N ASN A 1040 -12.95 -7.62 -43.35
CA ASN A 1040 -11.98 -6.53 -43.20
C ASN A 1040 -12.00 -5.90 -41.77
N GLY A 1041 -12.10 -6.77 -40.75
CA GLY A 1041 -12.23 -6.38 -39.33
C GLY A 1041 -13.67 -6.17 -38.84
N THR A 1042 -14.65 -5.91 -39.71
CA THR A 1042 -16.05 -5.71 -39.31
C THR A 1042 -16.71 -7.05 -38.96
N PRO A 1043 -17.17 -7.29 -37.71
CA PRO A 1043 -17.78 -8.56 -37.33
C PRO A 1043 -19.22 -8.70 -37.83
N SER A 1044 -19.62 -9.94 -38.12
CA SER A 1044 -21.01 -10.34 -38.34
C SER A 1044 -21.85 -10.23 -37.05
N TRP A 1045 -23.15 -10.55 -37.15
CA TRP A 1045 -23.88 -11.04 -35.97
C TRP A 1045 -23.33 -12.42 -35.56
N GLY A 1046 -23.04 -12.61 -34.27
CA GLY A 1046 -22.49 -13.84 -33.71
C GLY A 1046 -23.49 -15.00 -33.74
N GLN A 1047 -23.09 -16.14 -34.28
CA GLN A 1047 -23.93 -17.35 -34.34
C GLN A 1047 -23.62 -18.25 -33.15
N TRP A 1048 -24.59 -18.45 -32.26
CA TRP A 1048 -24.44 -19.42 -31.16
C TRP A 1048 -24.30 -20.84 -31.69
N LEU A 1049 -23.31 -21.56 -31.15
CA LEU A 1049 -23.10 -22.98 -31.34
C LEU A 1049 -22.45 -23.61 -30.11
N ARG A 1050 -22.58 -24.92 -29.97
CA ARG A 1050 -21.97 -25.73 -28.90
C ARG A 1050 -20.86 -26.60 -29.47
N ILE A 1051 -19.77 -26.75 -28.71
CA ILE A 1051 -18.63 -27.62 -29.05
C ILE A 1051 -18.31 -28.51 -27.85
N GLY A 1052 -18.02 -29.78 -28.12
CA GLY A 1052 -17.61 -30.77 -27.12
C GLY A 1052 -18.76 -31.47 -26.38
N GLY A 1053 -20.00 -31.02 -26.58
CA GLY A 1053 -21.19 -31.59 -25.95
C GLY A 1053 -21.24 -31.37 -24.44
N ASP A 1054 -21.76 -32.37 -23.72
CA ASP A 1054 -21.89 -32.37 -22.26
C ASP A 1054 -21.25 -33.65 -21.67
N PRO A 1055 -19.91 -33.72 -21.52
CA PRO A 1055 -19.24 -34.88 -20.92
C PRO A 1055 -19.47 -34.98 -19.41
N GLY A 1056 -19.74 -33.85 -18.73
CA GLY A 1056 -20.07 -33.80 -17.31
C GLY A 1056 -21.47 -34.34 -16.97
N LYS A 1057 -22.33 -34.51 -17.98
CA LYS A 1057 -23.76 -34.88 -17.85
C LYS A 1057 -24.57 -33.87 -17.03
N ILE A 1058 -24.18 -32.60 -17.11
CA ILE A 1058 -24.86 -31.50 -16.41
C ILE A 1058 -26.31 -31.36 -16.88
N GLY A 1059 -26.65 -31.73 -18.12
CA GLY A 1059 -28.02 -31.80 -18.62
C GLY A 1059 -28.92 -32.86 -17.95
N LEU A 1060 -28.36 -33.73 -17.09
CA LEU A 1060 -29.08 -34.66 -16.21
C LEU A 1060 -29.02 -34.26 -14.72
N TRP A 1061 -28.59 -33.03 -14.41
CA TRP A 1061 -28.47 -32.52 -13.06
C TRP A 1061 -29.02 -31.09 -12.93
N PRO A 1062 -29.62 -30.72 -11.79
CA PRO A 1062 -29.97 -31.58 -10.66
C PRO A 1062 -31.25 -32.41 -10.93
N ASN A 1063 -31.22 -33.71 -10.58
CA ASN A 1063 -32.28 -34.66 -10.91
C ASN A 1063 -33.36 -34.71 -9.81
N PHE A 1064 -34.07 -33.60 -9.63
CA PHE A 1064 -35.21 -33.47 -8.71
C PHE A 1064 -36.45 -32.93 -9.45
N PRO A 1065 -37.69 -33.13 -8.93
CA PRO A 1065 -38.91 -32.86 -9.69
C PRO A 1065 -39.22 -31.38 -9.96
N ASP A 1066 -38.54 -30.46 -9.28
CA ASP A 1066 -38.69 -29.01 -9.35
C ASP A 1066 -37.63 -28.29 -10.21
N PHE A 1067 -36.74 -29.04 -10.87
CA PHE A 1067 -35.76 -28.51 -11.82
C PHE A 1067 -35.97 -29.05 -13.23
N THR A 1068 -35.77 -28.17 -14.22
CA THR A 1068 -35.76 -28.53 -15.64
C THR A 1068 -34.45 -29.24 -15.98
N LEU A 1069 -34.57 -30.50 -16.41
CA LEU A 1069 -33.48 -31.25 -17.02
C LEU A 1069 -33.48 -31.07 -18.55
N PRO A 1070 -32.45 -30.42 -19.15
CA PRO A 1070 -32.28 -30.36 -20.60
C PRO A 1070 -32.25 -31.74 -21.26
N GLY A 1071 -31.73 -32.75 -20.57
CA GLY A 1071 -31.43 -34.08 -21.10
C GLY A 1071 -30.11 -34.13 -21.89
N MET A 1072 -29.66 -35.34 -22.16
CA MET A 1072 -28.48 -35.60 -22.99
C MET A 1072 -28.79 -35.52 -24.49
N GLY A 1073 -27.74 -35.45 -25.31
CA GLY A 1073 -27.82 -35.50 -26.77
C GLY A 1073 -27.63 -34.12 -27.42
N PRO A 1074 -27.95 -34.00 -28.72
CA PRO A 1074 -27.76 -32.77 -29.47
C PRO A 1074 -28.76 -31.69 -29.08
N THR A 1075 -28.40 -30.44 -29.37
CA THR A 1075 -29.31 -29.27 -29.38
C THR A 1075 -30.65 -29.60 -30.03
N PRO A 1076 -31.78 -29.05 -29.53
CA PRO A 1076 -33.05 -29.10 -30.25
C PRO A 1076 -33.00 -28.40 -31.63
N GLY A 1077 -32.04 -27.47 -31.82
CA GLY A 1077 -31.83 -26.66 -33.01
C GLY A 1077 -31.19 -27.39 -34.20
N ALA A 1078 -30.52 -28.53 -33.99
CA ALA A 1078 -29.81 -29.29 -35.02
C ALA A 1078 -30.69 -29.74 -36.22
N GLY A 1079 -32.03 -29.67 -36.09
CA GLY A 1079 -33.01 -29.85 -37.16
C GLY A 1079 -33.20 -28.65 -38.10
N GLY A 1080 -32.49 -27.53 -37.90
CA GLY A 1080 -32.41 -26.42 -38.86
C GLY A 1080 -33.48 -25.34 -38.74
N VAL A 1081 -33.60 -24.70 -37.58
CA VAL A 1081 -34.42 -23.47 -37.44
C VAL A 1081 -33.68 -22.28 -38.03
N LYS A 1082 -34.00 -21.92 -39.28
CA LYS A 1082 -33.47 -20.72 -39.94
C LYS A 1082 -33.99 -19.44 -39.29
N VAL A 1083 -33.19 -18.82 -38.43
CA VAL A 1083 -33.40 -17.41 -38.05
C VAL A 1083 -33.01 -16.51 -39.23
N GLN A 1084 -33.91 -16.37 -40.21
CA GLN A 1084 -33.78 -15.33 -41.25
C GLN A 1084 -34.13 -13.95 -40.68
N GLY A 1085 -33.35 -13.53 -39.68
CA GLY A 1085 -33.40 -12.19 -39.10
C GLY A 1085 -32.82 -11.16 -40.06
N ASN A 1086 -33.61 -10.75 -41.05
CA ASN A 1086 -33.24 -9.70 -42.00
C ASN A 1086 -33.35 -8.31 -41.35
N LEU A 1087 -32.62 -8.12 -40.24
CA LEU A 1087 -32.56 -6.91 -39.42
C LEU A 1087 -31.72 -5.83 -40.11
N THR A 1088 -32.26 -5.30 -41.21
CA THR A 1088 -31.74 -4.05 -41.77
C THR A 1088 -31.93 -2.93 -40.76
N ARG A 1089 -30.82 -2.37 -40.25
CA ARG A 1089 -30.85 -1.11 -39.49
C ARG A 1089 -31.63 -0.08 -40.30
N LYS A 1090 -32.80 0.34 -39.82
CA LYS A 1090 -33.23 1.72 -40.05
C LYS A 1090 -32.27 2.61 -39.29
N GLY A 1091 -31.70 3.59 -39.96
CA GLY A 1091 -30.68 4.46 -39.37
C GLY A 1091 -31.22 5.21 -38.16
N VAL A 1092 -30.35 5.34 -37.17
CA VAL A 1092 -30.33 6.42 -36.17
C VAL A 1092 -29.13 7.29 -36.53
#